data_AF-A0A832XDY8-F1
#
_entry.id   AF-A0A832XDY8-F1
#
_cell.length_a   1.000
_cell.length_b   1.000
_cell.length_c   1.000
_cell.angle_alpha   90.00
_cell.angle_beta   90.00
_cell.angle_gamma   90.00
#
_symmetry.space_group_name_H-M   'P 1'
#
loop_
_entity.id
_entity.type
_entity.pdbx_description
1 polymer ?
#
loop_
_entity_poly.entity_id
_entity_poly.type
_entity_poly.pdbx_seq_one_letter_code
_entity_poly.pdbx_strand_id
1 'polypeptide(L)'
;TTSNNNAFNHTTLRTLVDWINTDSGSSSNHFANTTFDIPANGSITIVPNVTAGASTNVSRANLYIAWNKSYLNSASLTFLNVSGQILLRNITFADPGSTVDYDDDGTFAQCATCTEVNFFQGVFTYNITSFTAYSSNEANLPPAVTIVTPANNSTATNSTPTVSVRIIDTIDSNVSVTIFANGSNKSYNGTVINGTETIMAWSSTADGIYYYYASARDPLGNVNVSDGNSTLIIDTTVPNITQTPNSDSSNNTTVNRTWQFFNFSIVDNTYLANTSFELTSAQNGSTVNYSLTKGGTSYNYTINLTNAVEGNYSYRVYANDSAGNQRRFINNWFFVDLEATTIENIFHKPNDTNDLDPNNTLVNVTADVIDSSQNISGGGIHSVVLEFSTNGTTIHNTTMLNVSGNTKWGNFTSNATGNWTYRIFANDTAGKSPVSPNTTISVAYDYTWTLSPTNITTTSAAIGNNITMVNITLNNTGDYSQIFVIAKDIAVVPIVTLNQTTANLSQGRQTMIQVNVTPPTTAGTYDMSIKFTANNSTQSTATPQVNYSNGTFISRGDGPFLYLTIDSANASVARGDTYYINVKVVNYGNETANSAWVAYSVPSGWTATNDSLGSVGPNETTTWSNVTFAVPASADTGAQAILAYVGFQNYKHNQTSNASTSVSVTSSGTTTTTTTTSGGGGGAGGGGGGGSGGLSEAQKAALFGTPKVYDLVSGKDKVFPFVVGNPYAGSEMHNVSIEVTGLLSQYLRVEPKFVAKIPKDGSYPTKIIITAPAYFTEGEHELTFTIKSTVIKGVVRTKATETTKVVLRVHEISTDDAKELIGDTAGLIAKLQKAGFYSKGIEALLKKAQAGFESGDYKSVSELSKDAQQLVDNAFASDKGIKSLGPQVEGAGNLGARVSESARLLNLAKAAFARGDFNTAAERIKEAELTYLVETKGYFNFAYFIRSNFRNILLSTVAAILLSVGTYFYGTYAYLSHNLRGSQREEDILLGLMKTIQRECFEEKKMSMSEYGEAMFQYERKLNKVVQKIVELESKKANLLKFGHEDQQLKHEAARIMELIKETQKKYMEKGDLETRIYEDKMKGFTARLGEVEERIASLEAIKAVRENKGVFGKLMIWLTKAVGEEEKE
;
A
#
# COMPACT_ATOMS: atom_id res chain seq x y z
N THR A 1 98.99 72.86 -23.28
CA THR A 1 98.94 72.66 -24.75
C THR A 1 97.51 72.85 -25.10
N THR A 2 97.21 73.91 -25.85
CA THR A 2 95.83 74.35 -26.10
C THR A 2 95.16 73.44 -27.12
N SER A 3 93.88 73.12 -26.88
CA SER A 3 93.04 72.31 -27.76
C SER A 3 91.80 73.11 -28.15
N ASN A 4 91.65 73.39 -29.46
CA ASN A 4 90.55 74.21 -29.97
C ASN A 4 89.83 73.51 -31.14
N ASN A 5 88.50 73.59 -31.18
CA ASN A 5 87.65 73.07 -32.27
C ASN A 5 87.78 71.56 -32.55
N ASN A 6 88.00 70.74 -31.51
CA ASN A 6 88.01 69.29 -31.66
C ASN A 6 86.60 68.71 -31.52
N ALA A 7 86.34 67.57 -32.16
CA ALA A 7 85.09 66.82 -32.00
C ALA A 7 85.40 65.36 -31.65
N PHE A 8 84.92 64.92 -30.49
CA PHE A 8 85.02 63.55 -29.98
C PHE A 8 83.63 62.91 -30.07
N ASN A 9 83.49 61.93 -30.96
CA ASN A 9 82.22 61.25 -31.18
C ASN A 9 82.39 59.76 -30.86
N HIS A 10 81.41 59.14 -30.20
CA HIS A 10 81.45 57.72 -29.81
C HIS A 10 82.69 57.38 -28.98
N THR A 11 83.01 58.22 -28.00
CA THR A 11 84.24 58.10 -27.22
C THR A 11 83.95 57.45 -25.87
N THR A 12 84.67 56.40 -25.53
CA THR A 12 84.61 55.80 -24.19
C THR A 12 85.86 56.21 -23.41
N LEU A 13 85.67 56.94 -22.32
CA LEU A 13 86.72 57.40 -21.44
C LEU A 13 86.81 56.47 -20.22
N ARG A 14 87.91 55.72 -20.13
CA ARG A 14 88.20 54.77 -19.04
C ARG A 14 89.46 55.22 -18.30
N THR A 15 89.29 55.70 -17.08
CA THR A 15 90.37 56.14 -16.21
C THR A 15 89.93 56.05 -14.75
N LEU A 16 90.91 56.02 -13.85
CA LEU A 16 90.68 55.98 -12.40
C LEU A 16 90.92 57.33 -11.73
N VAL A 17 91.33 58.37 -12.48
CA VAL A 17 91.74 59.67 -11.94
C VAL A 17 90.85 60.79 -12.50
N ASP A 18 91.21 61.40 -13.63
CA ASP A 18 90.46 62.48 -14.28
C ASP A 18 90.15 62.12 -15.74
N TRP A 19 88.94 62.41 -16.22
CA TRP A 19 88.50 62.06 -17.57
C TRP A 19 88.81 63.14 -18.61
N ILE A 20 88.53 64.41 -18.30
CA ILE A 20 88.72 65.54 -19.21
C ILE A 20 89.37 66.68 -18.44
N ASN A 21 90.51 67.18 -18.93
CA ASN A 21 91.15 68.38 -18.40
C ASN A 21 91.57 69.29 -19.56
N THR A 22 91.14 70.54 -19.53
CA THR A 22 91.43 71.54 -20.57
C THR A 22 92.12 72.75 -19.95
N ASP A 23 93.09 73.33 -20.65
CA ASP A 23 93.77 74.54 -20.20
C ASP A 23 92.94 75.80 -20.49
N SER A 24 93.41 76.96 -20.01
CA SER A 24 92.69 78.25 -20.13
C SER A 24 92.58 78.77 -21.56
N GLY A 25 93.38 78.25 -22.50
CA GLY A 25 93.34 78.61 -23.92
C GLY A 25 92.57 77.62 -24.80
N SER A 26 91.95 76.59 -24.22
CA SER A 26 91.13 75.60 -24.91
C SER A 26 89.67 76.04 -25.01
N SER A 27 89.05 75.86 -26.17
CA SER A 27 87.69 76.31 -26.48
C SER A 27 87.06 75.45 -27.59
N SER A 28 85.73 75.36 -27.61
CA SER A 28 84.98 74.65 -28.66
C SER A 28 85.36 73.18 -28.85
N ASN A 29 85.62 72.44 -27.76
CA ASN A 29 85.83 70.99 -27.83
C ASN A 29 84.48 70.28 -27.63
N HIS A 30 83.99 69.64 -28.68
CA HIS A 30 82.68 68.99 -28.75
C HIS A 30 82.77 67.50 -28.40
N PHE A 31 81.82 67.01 -27.62
CA PHE A 31 81.71 65.62 -27.18
C PHE A 31 80.28 65.14 -27.48
N ALA A 32 80.14 64.13 -28.33
CA ALA A 32 78.86 63.51 -28.63
C ALA A 32 78.97 62.00 -28.39
N ASN A 33 77.92 61.41 -27.83
CA ASN A 33 77.91 59.98 -27.48
C ASN A 33 79.17 59.57 -26.70
N THR A 34 79.45 60.29 -25.61
CA THR A 34 80.64 60.08 -24.79
C THR A 34 80.29 59.31 -23.53
N THR A 35 80.95 58.17 -23.32
CA THR A 35 80.72 57.28 -22.17
C THR A 35 81.85 57.39 -21.17
N PHE A 36 81.53 57.76 -19.94
CA PHE A 36 82.39 57.65 -18.77
C PHE A 36 82.19 56.25 -18.17
N ASP A 37 83.17 55.37 -18.30
CA ASP A 37 83.03 53.96 -17.93
C ASP A 37 84.00 53.56 -16.81
N ILE A 38 83.45 52.93 -15.76
CA ILE A 38 84.20 52.23 -14.72
C ILE A 38 83.82 50.75 -14.84
N PRO A 39 84.67 49.90 -15.48
CA PRO A 39 84.29 48.55 -15.88
C PRO A 39 83.69 47.64 -14.78
N ALA A 40 84.10 47.83 -13.53
CA ALA A 40 83.61 47.04 -12.40
C ALA A 40 82.23 47.48 -11.85
N ASN A 41 81.83 48.73 -12.10
CA ASN A 41 80.70 49.37 -11.41
C ASN A 41 79.58 49.74 -12.36
N GLY A 42 79.89 50.40 -13.48
CA GLY A 42 78.88 50.98 -14.36
C GLY A 42 79.43 52.04 -15.30
N SER A 43 78.54 52.68 -16.04
CA SER A 43 78.88 53.76 -16.97
C SER A 43 77.82 54.85 -17.02
N ILE A 44 78.25 56.08 -17.29
CA ILE A 44 77.39 57.22 -17.65
C ILE A 44 77.66 57.58 -19.11
N THR A 45 76.63 57.55 -19.95
CA THR A 45 76.73 57.95 -21.36
C THR A 45 75.99 59.26 -21.61
N ILE A 46 76.72 60.25 -22.12
CA ILE A 46 76.19 61.52 -22.60
C ILE A 46 75.87 61.39 -24.07
N VAL A 47 74.59 61.34 -24.41
CA VAL A 47 74.13 61.12 -25.79
C VAL A 47 74.18 62.41 -26.63
N PRO A 48 73.69 63.57 -26.13
CA PRO A 48 73.72 64.83 -26.88
C PRO A 48 75.14 65.35 -27.13
N ASN A 49 75.29 66.22 -28.12
CA ASN A 49 76.55 66.94 -28.35
C ASN A 49 76.72 68.05 -27.31
N VAL A 50 77.76 67.96 -26.49
CA VAL A 50 78.11 68.91 -25.43
C VAL A 50 79.46 69.56 -25.71
N THR A 51 79.68 70.79 -25.26
CA THR A 51 80.93 71.53 -25.52
C THR A 51 81.64 71.84 -24.22
N ALA A 52 82.87 71.36 -24.06
CA ALA A 52 83.71 71.69 -22.91
C ALA A 52 84.26 73.13 -23.04
N GLY A 53 84.12 73.93 -21.98
CA GLY A 53 84.64 75.29 -21.90
C GLY A 53 86.13 75.36 -21.54
N ALA A 54 86.70 76.56 -21.50
CA ALA A 54 88.06 76.77 -21.02
C ALA A 54 88.21 76.36 -19.54
N SER A 55 89.36 75.81 -19.16
CA SER A 55 89.64 75.36 -17.79
C SER A 55 88.65 74.31 -17.23
N THR A 56 88.01 73.52 -18.10
CA THR A 56 87.13 72.42 -17.69
C THR A 56 87.94 71.26 -17.11
N ASN A 57 87.58 70.82 -15.90
CA ASN A 57 88.11 69.60 -15.26
C ASN A 57 86.97 68.66 -14.84
N VAL A 58 86.84 67.54 -15.56
CA VAL A 58 85.94 66.43 -15.22
C VAL A 58 86.74 65.39 -14.45
N SER A 59 86.80 65.58 -13.13
CA SER A 59 87.46 64.70 -12.16
C SER A 59 86.47 63.83 -11.39
N ARG A 60 86.97 62.86 -10.63
CA ARG A 60 86.16 62.04 -9.72
C ARG A 60 85.40 62.80 -8.63
N ALA A 61 85.82 64.03 -8.32
CA ALA A 61 85.11 64.86 -7.34
C ALA A 61 83.74 65.32 -7.88
N ASN A 62 83.63 65.51 -9.19
CA ASN A 62 82.43 66.06 -9.84
C ASN A 62 81.66 65.02 -10.67
N LEU A 63 82.23 63.85 -10.92
CA LEU A 63 81.57 62.73 -11.59
C LEU A 63 82.12 61.43 -10.97
N TYR A 64 81.30 60.55 -10.41
CA TYR A 64 81.81 59.24 -9.97
C TYR A 64 80.78 58.13 -10.17
N ILE A 65 81.29 56.92 -10.40
CA ILE A 65 80.50 55.72 -10.63
C ILE A 65 80.98 54.64 -9.67
N ALA A 66 80.14 54.30 -8.70
CA ALA A 66 80.39 53.32 -7.63
C ALA A 66 79.44 52.12 -7.78
N TRP A 67 79.61 51.10 -6.92
CA TRP A 67 78.69 49.96 -6.91
C TRP A 67 77.26 50.42 -6.60
N ASN A 68 76.32 50.06 -7.48
CA ASN A 68 74.92 50.49 -7.45
C ASN A 68 74.72 52.01 -7.28
N LYS A 69 75.66 52.86 -7.74
CA LYS A 69 75.52 54.32 -7.63
C LYS A 69 76.25 55.06 -8.75
N SER A 70 75.59 56.04 -9.34
CA SER A 70 76.20 56.98 -10.30
C SER A 70 75.89 58.42 -9.89
N TYR A 71 76.88 59.30 -9.96
CA TYR A 71 76.76 60.70 -9.59
C TYR A 71 77.47 61.60 -10.59
N LEU A 72 76.84 62.72 -10.93
CA LEU A 72 77.45 63.81 -11.67
C LEU A 72 76.94 65.14 -11.10
N ASN A 73 77.87 65.97 -10.63
CA ASN A 73 77.63 67.31 -10.10
C ASN A 73 77.28 68.26 -11.25
N SER A 74 76.00 68.33 -11.59
CA SER A 74 75.49 69.12 -12.70
C SER A 74 75.60 70.63 -12.48
N ALA A 75 75.75 71.09 -11.24
CA ALA A 75 76.01 72.50 -10.92
C ALA A 75 77.45 72.93 -11.25
N SER A 76 78.43 72.07 -11.04
CA SER A 76 79.85 72.33 -11.34
C SER A 76 80.22 72.01 -12.79
N LEU A 77 79.57 70.99 -13.38
CA LEU A 77 79.77 70.55 -14.77
C LEU A 77 78.50 70.79 -15.60
N THR A 78 78.05 72.04 -15.66
CA THR A 78 76.76 72.43 -16.30
C THR A 78 76.66 71.99 -17.77
N PHE A 79 77.77 71.97 -18.50
CA PHE A 79 77.79 71.51 -19.89
C PHE A 79 77.47 70.02 -20.07
N LEU A 80 77.58 69.21 -19.01
CA LEU A 80 77.20 67.79 -19.00
C LEU A 80 75.78 67.55 -18.49
N ASN A 81 75.07 68.57 -17.99
CA ASN A 81 73.71 68.43 -17.48
C ASN A 81 72.67 68.37 -18.62
N VAL A 82 72.72 67.27 -19.37
CA VAL A 82 71.82 66.94 -20.48
C VAL A 82 71.22 65.55 -20.24
N SER A 83 70.32 65.09 -21.12
CA SER A 83 69.85 63.71 -21.04
C SER A 83 70.98 62.71 -21.29
N GLY A 84 70.91 61.56 -20.65
CA GLY A 84 71.93 60.54 -20.74
C GLY A 84 71.41 59.16 -20.35
N GLN A 85 72.30 58.19 -20.38
CA GLN A 85 72.00 56.81 -20.01
C GLN A 85 72.94 56.35 -18.91
N ILE A 86 72.36 55.72 -17.89
CA ILE A 86 73.09 55.14 -16.77
C ILE A 86 73.02 53.62 -16.93
N LEU A 87 74.16 52.97 -16.69
CA LEU A 87 74.29 51.52 -16.61
C LEU A 87 74.96 51.17 -15.28
N LEU A 88 74.32 50.33 -14.50
CA LEU A 88 74.82 49.76 -13.25
C LEU A 88 75.09 48.26 -13.43
N ARG A 89 76.24 47.77 -12.96
CA ARG A 89 76.65 46.36 -13.05
C ARG A 89 76.60 45.69 -11.69
N ASN A 90 76.49 44.36 -11.70
CA ASN A 90 76.45 43.50 -10.51
C ASN A 90 75.27 43.82 -9.58
N ILE A 91 74.10 44.09 -10.16
CA ILE A 91 72.84 44.22 -9.45
C ILE A 91 72.28 42.81 -9.17
N THR A 92 71.93 42.54 -7.91
CA THR A 92 71.47 41.21 -7.45
C THR A 92 69.96 41.10 -7.29
N PHE A 93 69.22 42.17 -7.57
CA PHE A 93 67.76 42.20 -7.55
C PHE A 93 67.17 41.34 -8.67
N ALA A 94 65.99 40.77 -8.44
CA ALA A 94 65.28 40.00 -9.47
C ALA A 94 64.59 40.93 -10.47
N ASP A 95 64.02 42.04 -9.98
CA ASP A 95 63.44 43.13 -10.78
C ASP A 95 63.83 44.51 -10.21
N PRO A 96 65.00 45.08 -10.61
CA PRO A 96 65.48 46.35 -10.07
C PRO A 96 64.75 47.56 -10.64
N GLY A 97 64.22 48.41 -9.76
CA GLY A 97 63.73 49.75 -10.08
C GLY A 97 64.80 50.83 -9.94
N SER A 98 64.77 51.84 -10.81
CA SER A 98 65.68 53.00 -10.72
C SER A 98 65.29 53.98 -9.62
N THR A 99 66.27 54.41 -8.82
CA THR A 99 66.10 55.43 -7.76
C THR A 99 67.01 56.62 -8.00
N VAL A 100 66.59 57.78 -7.49
CA VAL A 100 67.24 59.08 -7.69
C VAL A 100 67.25 59.88 -6.39
N ASP A 101 68.32 60.61 -6.16
CA ASP A 101 68.47 61.61 -5.12
C ASP A 101 68.53 62.97 -5.80
N TYR A 102 67.43 63.73 -5.73
CA TYR A 102 67.27 64.98 -6.47
C TYR A 102 68.04 66.15 -5.86
N ASP A 103 68.28 66.12 -4.55
CA ASP A 103 68.87 67.21 -3.77
C ASP A 103 70.31 66.89 -3.32
N ASP A 104 70.85 65.73 -3.72
CA ASP A 104 72.17 65.20 -3.36
C ASP A 104 72.38 65.08 -1.84
N ASP A 105 71.32 64.85 -1.07
CA ASP A 105 71.35 64.79 0.40
C ASP A 105 71.64 63.37 0.96
N GLY A 106 71.70 62.37 0.08
CA GLY A 106 71.89 60.96 0.40
C GLY A 106 70.59 60.14 0.46
N THR A 107 69.42 60.77 0.29
CA THR A 107 68.11 60.12 0.33
C THR A 107 67.61 59.81 -1.07
N PHE A 108 67.45 58.51 -1.37
CA PHE A 108 67.00 58.06 -2.68
C PHE A 108 65.49 57.81 -2.69
N ALA A 109 64.80 58.36 -3.69
CA ALA A 109 63.40 58.12 -3.99
C ALA A 109 63.25 57.38 -5.34
N GLN A 110 62.07 56.80 -5.61
CA GLN A 110 61.83 56.16 -6.90
C GLN A 110 61.90 57.18 -8.03
N CYS A 111 62.66 56.88 -9.07
CA CYS A 111 62.85 57.80 -10.18
C CYS A 111 61.69 57.73 -11.18
N ALA A 112 60.71 58.63 -11.03
CA ALA A 112 59.57 58.72 -11.94
C ALA A 112 59.95 59.26 -13.35
N THR A 113 61.08 59.95 -13.48
CA THR A 113 61.58 60.52 -14.74
C THR A 113 62.57 59.60 -15.47
N CYS A 114 62.98 58.50 -14.84
CA CYS A 114 63.84 57.50 -15.43
C CYS A 114 63.02 56.54 -16.27
N THR A 115 63.57 56.10 -17.40
CA THR A 115 62.95 55.09 -18.25
C THR A 115 63.86 53.88 -18.36
N GLU A 116 63.42 52.74 -17.85
CA GLU A 116 64.17 51.50 -17.90
C GLU A 116 64.35 51.04 -19.33
N VAL A 117 65.59 50.67 -19.66
CA VAL A 117 65.97 50.22 -21.01
C VAL A 117 66.12 48.71 -21.02
N ASN A 118 66.84 48.15 -20.06
CA ASN A 118 67.06 46.71 -19.96
C ASN A 118 67.59 46.31 -18.58
N PHE A 119 67.21 45.11 -18.13
CA PHE A 119 67.88 44.39 -17.05
C PHE A 119 68.19 42.96 -17.48
N PHE A 120 69.47 42.61 -17.58
CA PHE A 120 69.89 41.25 -17.93
C PHE A 120 71.23 40.90 -17.29
N GLN A 121 71.33 39.71 -16.69
CA GLN A 121 72.54 39.20 -16.03
C GLN A 121 73.18 40.19 -15.04
N GLY A 122 72.36 40.86 -14.22
CA GLY A 122 72.83 41.81 -13.22
C GLY A 122 73.32 43.14 -13.79
N VAL A 123 73.04 43.45 -15.06
CA VAL A 123 73.30 44.75 -15.68
C VAL A 123 71.99 45.49 -15.86
N PHE A 124 71.81 46.57 -15.12
CA PHE A 124 70.62 47.42 -15.14
C PHE A 124 70.90 48.73 -15.88
N THR A 125 70.14 49.02 -16.94
CA THR A 125 70.33 50.18 -17.80
C THR A 125 69.03 50.98 -17.90
N TYR A 126 69.13 52.30 -17.74
CA TYR A 126 67.98 53.21 -17.83
C TYR A 126 68.41 54.60 -18.32
N ASN A 127 67.48 55.32 -18.96
CA ASN A 127 67.71 56.69 -19.43
C ASN A 127 67.24 57.71 -18.39
N ILE A 128 67.92 58.85 -18.37
CA ILE A 128 67.66 59.98 -17.48
C ILE A 128 67.54 61.30 -18.25
N THR A 129 66.82 62.26 -17.68
CA THR A 129 66.59 63.59 -18.29
C THR A 129 67.56 64.67 -17.81
N SER A 130 68.22 64.46 -16.66
CA SER A 130 69.19 65.37 -16.04
C SER A 130 70.14 64.56 -15.17
N PHE A 131 71.25 65.15 -14.74
CA PHE A 131 72.25 64.47 -13.93
C PHE A 131 72.24 64.90 -12.46
N THR A 132 72.23 63.91 -11.58
CA THR A 132 72.31 63.97 -10.11
C THR A 132 72.82 62.60 -9.60
N ALA A 133 72.60 62.23 -8.34
CA ALA A 133 72.82 60.87 -7.84
C ALA A 133 71.68 59.89 -8.20
N TYR A 134 72.04 58.70 -8.72
CA TYR A 134 71.11 57.62 -9.05
C TYR A 134 71.59 56.25 -8.53
N SER A 135 70.65 55.32 -8.29
CA SER A 135 70.86 53.97 -7.75
C SER A 135 69.74 53.01 -8.21
N SER A 136 69.67 51.78 -7.66
CA SER A 136 68.56 50.84 -7.86
C SER A 136 68.11 50.15 -6.56
N ASN A 137 66.83 49.75 -6.49
CA ASN A 137 66.23 48.95 -5.41
C ASN A 137 65.16 47.97 -5.94
N GLU A 138 64.69 47.04 -5.12
CA GLU A 138 63.55 46.15 -5.41
C GLU A 138 62.57 46.19 -4.23
N ALA A 139 61.27 46.32 -4.51
CA ALA A 139 60.24 46.38 -3.46
C ALA A 139 59.71 44.97 -3.15
N ASN A 140 59.68 44.59 -1.86
CA ASN A 140 59.03 43.34 -1.47
C ASN A 140 57.51 43.51 -1.48
N LEU A 141 56.81 42.71 -2.29
CA LEU A 141 55.36 42.73 -2.41
C LEU A 141 54.72 41.65 -1.54
N PRO A 142 53.49 41.86 -1.02
CA PRO A 142 52.81 40.83 -0.24
C PRO A 142 52.49 39.57 -1.08
N PRO A 143 52.50 38.36 -0.47
CA PRO A 143 52.27 37.11 -1.20
C PRO A 143 50.88 37.05 -1.85
N ALA A 144 50.76 36.71 -3.12
CA ALA A 144 49.47 36.47 -3.78
C ALA A 144 48.91 35.08 -3.40
N VAL A 145 47.67 35.01 -2.91
CA VAL A 145 47.03 33.75 -2.47
C VAL A 145 45.74 33.48 -3.25
N THR A 146 45.55 32.24 -3.68
CA THR A 146 44.36 31.78 -4.41
C THR A 146 43.83 30.48 -3.82
N ILE A 147 42.51 30.32 -3.78
CA ILE A 147 41.85 29.06 -3.37
C ILE A 147 41.63 28.21 -4.62
N VAL A 148 42.14 26.97 -4.59
CA VAL A 148 42.03 26.02 -5.70
C VAL A 148 40.82 25.11 -5.52
N THR A 149 40.65 24.55 -4.32
CA THR A 149 39.50 23.70 -3.96
C THR A 149 39.09 23.92 -2.51
N PRO A 150 37.83 23.65 -2.13
CA PRO A 150 36.70 23.32 -3.00
C PRO A 150 36.18 24.55 -3.76
N ALA A 151 35.46 24.33 -4.85
CA ALA A 151 34.84 25.42 -5.61
C ALA A 151 33.86 26.21 -4.72
N ASN A 152 33.64 27.49 -5.04
CA ASN A 152 32.68 28.31 -4.31
C ASN A 152 31.27 27.68 -4.32
N ASN A 153 30.58 27.68 -3.17
CA ASN A 153 29.29 27.03 -2.92
C ASN A 153 29.32 25.49 -2.92
N SER A 154 30.46 24.87 -2.61
CA SER A 154 30.52 23.42 -2.40
C SER A 154 29.93 23.01 -1.05
N THR A 155 29.43 21.76 -0.99
CA THR A 155 28.94 21.13 0.24
C THR A 155 29.90 20.03 0.70
N ALA A 156 30.17 19.96 2.00
CA ALA A 156 31.00 18.94 2.63
C ALA A 156 30.18 18.12 3.64
N THR A 157 30.33 16.79 3.59
CA THR A 157 29.63 15.83 4.48
C THR A 157 30.42 15.44 5.72
N ASN A 158 31.55 16.10 5.97
CA ASN A 158 32.39 15.87 7.15
C ASN A 158 32.66 17.18 7.89
N SER A 159 32.92 17.07 9.19
CA SER A 159 33.16 18.23 10.06
C SER A 159 34.56 18.84 9.93
N THR A 160 35.43 18.26 9.11
CA THR A 160 36.84 18.69 8.90
C THR A 160 37.15 18.82 7.41
N PRO A 161 36.48 19.74 6.69
CA PRO A 161 36.70 19.91 5.27
C PRO A 161 38.13 20.37 4.97
N THR A 162 38.64 19.98 3.79
CA THR A 162 39.97 20.36 3.31
C THR A 162 39.88 21.44 2.26
N VAL A 163 40.75 22.45 2.34
CA VAL A 163 40.89 23.52 1.35
C VAL A 163 42.30 23.45 0.76
N SER A 164 42.40 23.48 -0.57
CA SER A 164 43.68 23.63 -1.27
C SER A 164 43.90 25.10 -1.64
N VAL A 165 45.08 25.62 -1.32
CA VAL A 165 45.50 26.99 -1.62
C VAL A 165 46.79 26.99 -2.43
N ARG A 166 46.92 27.96 -3.34
CA ARG A 166 48.15 28.21 -4.11
C ARG A 166 48.65 29.62 -3.81
N ILE A 167 49.94 29.73 -3.48
CA ILE A 167 50.58 30.98 -3.07
C ILE A 167 51.78 31.29 -3.96
N ILE A 168 51.92 32.56 -4.34
CA ILE A 168 53.02 33.08 -5.15
C ILE A 168 53.60 34.31 -4.45
N ASP A 169 54.90 34.31 -4.20
CA ASP A 169 55.67 35.44 -3.68
C ASP A 169 56.84 35.77 -4.63
N THR A 170 57.22 37.03 -4.73
CA THR A 170 58.27 37.48 -5.66
C THR A 170 59.68 37.28 -5.11
N ILE A 171 59.85 37.25 -3.78
CA ILE A 171 61.16 37.26 -3.12
C ILE A 171 61.29 36.08 -2.14
N ASP A 172 60.26 35.78 -1.35
CA ASP A 172 60.34 34.80 -0.27
C ASP A 172 60.03 33.37 -0.75
N SER A 173 60.88 32.41 -0.34
CA SER A 173 60.70 30.99 -0.69
C SER A 173 59.62 30.31 0.16
N ASN A 174 59.37 30.85 1.36
CA ASN A 174 58.47 30.28 2.35
C ASN A 174 57.57 31.36 2.94
N VAL A 175 56.28 31.05 3.01
CA VAL A 175 55.24 31.96 3.54
C VAL A 175 54.36 31.22 4.54
N SER A 176 53.75 31.95 5.46
CA SER A 176 52.77 31.39 6.39
C SER A 176 51.36 31.60 5.87
N VAL A 177 50.47 30.62 6.05
CA VAL A 177 49.08 30.69 5.55
C VAL A 177 48.09 30.31 6.64
N THR A 178 47.01 31.07 6.74
CA THR A 178 45.89 30.83 7.66
C THR A 178 44.57 30.82 6.90
N ILE A 179 43.70 29.85 7.16
CA ILE A 179 42.31 29.88 6.69
C ILE A 179 41.43 30.45 7.78
N PHE A 180 40.66 31.47 7.42
CA PHE A 180 39.61 32.04 8.26
C PHE A 180 38.25 31.65 7.72
N ALA A 181 37.34 31.23 8.59
CA ALA A 181 35.92 31.06 8.27
C ALA A 181 35.08 31.87 9.26
N ASN A 182 34.23 32.77 8.75
CA ASN A 182 33.43 33.73 9.52
C ASN A 182 34.28 34.50 10.56
N GLY A 183 35.53 34.83 10.21
CA GLY A 183 36.48 35.53 11.09
C GLY A 183 37.22 34.67 12.12
N SER A 184 36.92 33.37 12.21
CA SER A 184 37.62 32.44 13.11
C SER A 184 38.70 31.66 12.36
N ASN A 185 39.86 31.47 12.99
CA ASN A 185 40.93 30.62 12.43
C ASN A 185 40.47 29.15 12.40
N LYS A 186 40.50 28.53 11.22
CA LYS A 186 40.19 27.12 11.00
C LYS A 186 41.41 26.26 10.74
N SER A 187 42.46 26.83 10.16
CA SER A 187 43.69 26.10 9.84
C SER A 187 44.87 27.05 9.74
N TYR A 188 46.04 26.63 10.18
CA TYR A 188 47.27 27.40 10.13
C TYR A 188 48.43 26.52 9.69
N ASN A 189 49.21 26.99 8.72
CA ASN A 189 50.47 26.40 8.31
C ASN A 189 51.55 27.47 8.30
N GLY A 190 52.55 27.34 9.17
CA GLY A 190 53.63 28.31 9.32
C GLY A 190 54.72 28.23 8.24
N THR A 191 54.69 27.23 7.36
CA THR A 191 55.73 27.03 6.36
C THR A 191 55.17 26.41 5.09
N VAL A 192 54.67 27.26 4.19
CA VAL A 192 54.22 26.88 2.84
C VAL A 192 55.27 27.28 1.82
N ILE A 193 55.61 26.36 0.92
CA ILE A 193 56.60 26.58 -0.13
C ILE A 193 55.97 27.41 -1.25
N ASN A 194 56.63 28.51 -1.63
CA ASN A 194 56.22 29.38 -2.73
C ASN A 194 56.05 28.59 -4.04
N GLY A 195 54.94 28.83 -4.74
CA GLY A 195 54.61 28.19 -6.02
C GLY A 195 53.95 26.82 -5.93
N THR A 196 53.72 26.27 -4.72
CA THR A 196 53.10 24.95 -4.51
C THR A 196 51.63 25.04 -4.08
N GLU A 197 50.84 24.02 -4.44
CA GLU A 197 49.50 23.83 -3.88
C GLU A 197 49.59 23.13 -2.53
N THR A 198 48.92 23.67 -1.52
CA THR A 198 48.93 23.15 -0.15
C THR A 198 47.51 22.85 0.31
N ILE A 199 47.27 21.59 0.70
CA ILE A 199 45.99 21.13 1.26
C ILE A 199 46.00 21.33 2.77
N MET A 200 44.98 22.01 3.28
CA MET A 200 44.84 22.31 4.70
C MET A 200 43.45 21.90 5.20
N ALA A 201 43.42 21.06 6.23
CA ALA A 201 42.18 20.63 6.87
C ALA A 201 41.72 21.67 7.89
N TRP A 202 40.41 21.89 7.96
CA TRP A 202 39.80 22.70 9.01
C TRP A 202 39.80 21.95 10.34
N SER A 203 39.83 22.71 11.43
CA SER A 203 39.40 22.22 12.74
C SER A 203 37.92 21.81 12.71
N SER A 204 37.57 20.81 13.52
CA SER A 204 36.20 20.28 13.60
C SER A 204 35.17 21.41 13.75
N THR A 205 34.25 21.48 12.81
CA THR A 205 33.28 22.57 12.68
C THR A 205 31.88 21.99 12.60
N ALA A 206 30.93 22.64 13.27
CA ALA A 206 29.52 22.22 13.25
C ALA A 206 28.90 22.44 11.86
N ASP A 207 27.73 21.86 11.65
CA ASP A 207 26.97 22.06 10.42
C ASP A 207 26.55 23.53 10.28
N GLY A 208 26.58 24.03 9.05
CA GLY A 208 26.24 25.42 8.75
C GLY A 208 26.88 25.96 7.48
N ILE A 209 26.57 27.23 7.18
CA ILE A 209 27.11 27.96 6.03
C ILE A 209 28.28 28.83 6.50
N TYR A 210 29.45 28.61 5.91
CA TYR A 210 30.69 29.28 6.26
C TYR A 210 31.21 30.11 5.08
N TYR A 211 31.49 31.39 5.34
CA TYR A 211 32.22 32.25 4.43
C TYR A 211 33.69 32.24 4.82
N TYR A 212 34.56 31.79 3.93
CA TYR A 212 35.97 31.57 4.22
C TYR A 212 36.90 32.21 3.19
N TYR A 213 38.09 32.57 3.65
CA TYR A 213 39.18 33.10 2.83
C TYR A 213 40.53 32.62 3.39
N ALA A 214 41.56 32.64 2.55
CA ALA A 214 42.92 32.34 2.96
C ALA A 214 43.74 33.63 3.09
N SER A 215 44.58 33.73 4.10
CA SER A 215 45.51 34.83 4.31
C SER A 215 46.93 34.31 4.31
N ALA A 216 47.80 34.91 3.49
CA ALA A 216 49.21 34.58 3.41
C ALA A 216 50.06 35.74 3.96
N ARG A 217 51.11 35.41 4.70
CA ARG A 217 52.03 36.35 5.33
C ARG A 217 53.49 35.94 5.08
N ASP A 218 54.29 36.86 4.57
CA ASP A 218 55.72 36.69 4.37
C ASP A 218 56.53 36.89 5.69
N PRO A 219 57.83 36.57 5.73
CA PRO A 219 58.69 36.78 6.90
C PRO A 219 58.89 38.25 7.30
N LEU A 220 58.71 39.19 6.37
CA LEU A 220 58.80 40.63 6.61
C LEU A 220 57.50 41.24 7.16
N GLY A 221 56.44 40.44 7.24
CA GLY A 221 55.16 40.79 7.81
C GLY A 221 54.15 41.36 6.82
N ASN A 222 54.44 41.39 5.51
CA ASN A 222 53.48 41.76 4.49
C ASN A 222 52.40 40.67 4.37
N VAL A 223 51.15 41.09 4.20
CA VAL A 223 49.99 40.18 4.20
C VAL A 223 49.13 40.44 2.97
N ASN A 224 48.64 39.36 2.36
CA ASN A 224 47.53 39.41 1.43
C ASN A 224 46.46 38.38 1.78
N VAL A 225 45.29 38.51 1.16
CA VAL A 225 44.17 37.58 1.29
C VAL A 225 43.68 37.14 -0.09
N SER A 226 42.99 36.01 -0.15
CA SER A 226 42.42 35.50 -1.40
C SER A 226 41.30 36.39 -1.89
N ASP A 227 41.09 36.45 -3.22
CA ASP A 227 40.03 37.24 -3.83
C ASP A 227 38.63 36.76 -3.40
N GLY A 228 38.02 37.53 -2.50
CA GLY A 228 36.65 37.31 -2.02
C GLY A 228 36.49 36.17 -1.00
N ASN A 229 35.34 36.17 -0.33
CA ASN A 229 34.94 35.07 0.54
C ASN A 229 34.32 33.95 -0.31
N SER A 230 34.89 32.76 -0.25
CA SER A 230 34.26 31.53 -0.75
C SER A 230 33.24 31.03 0.26
N THR A 231 32.14 30.44 -0.22
CA THR A 231 31.12 29.81 0.62
C THR A 231 31.31 28.31 0.63
N LEU A 232 31.28 27.72 1.83
CA LEU A 232 31.28 26.28 2.05
C LEU A 232 30.12 25.93 2.98
N ILE A 233 29.34 24.92 2.60
CA ILE A 233 28.25 24.38 3.41
C ILE A 233 28.75 23.09 4.06
N ILE A 234 28.72 23.01 5.39
CA ILE A 234 29.03 21.79 6.13
C ILE A 234 27.71 21.19 6.59
N ASP A 235 27.48 19.92 6.24
CA ASP A 235 26.27 19.19 6.60
C ASP A 235 26.59 17.70 6.84
N THR A 236 26.76 17.34 8.11
CA THR A 236 27.15 16.00 8.55
C THR A 236 25.97 15.17 9.04
N THR A 237 24.81 15.78 9.24
CA THR A 237 23.64 15.11 9.79
C THR A 237 22.81 14.42 8.71
N VAL A 238 22.36 13.19 8.97
CA VAL A 238 21.35 12.54 8.13
C VAL A 238 19.95 13.10 8.44
N PRO A 239 19.04 13.16 7.44
CA PRO A 239 17.65 13.51 7.68
C PRO A 239 16.99 12.63 8.75
N ASN A 240 16.15 13.20 9.58
CA ASN A 240 15.37 12.49 10.59
C ASN A 240 13.94 12.25 10.09
N ILE A 241 13.52 10.99 10.01
CA ILE A 241 12.15 10.60 9.66
C ILE A 241 11.46 10.11 10.93
N THR A 242 10.36 10.76 11.31
CA THR A 242 9.53 10.38 12.45
C THR A 242 8.08 10.23 12.01
N GLN A 243 7.36 9.26 12.59
CA GLN A 243 5.92 9.12 12.37
C GLN A 243 5.20 9.87 13.48
N THR A 244 4.25 10.73 13.11
CA THR A 244 3.53 11.56 14.08
C THR A 244 2.37 10.79 14.73
N PRO A 245 2.03 11.06 16.01
CA PRO A 245 1.05 10.27 16.77
C PRO A 245 -0.38 10.28 16.22
N ASN A 246 -0.71 11.21 15.31
CA ASN A 246 -2.03 11.32 14.71
C ASN A 246 -2.22 10.39 13.51
N SER A 247 -1.35 9.40 13.27
CA SER A 247 -1.65 8.31 12.34
C SER A 247 -2.57 7.29 13.02
N ASP A 248 -3.74 7.02 12.43
CA ASP A 248 -4.75 6.05 12.92
C ASP A 248 -4.26 4.59 13.02
N SER A 249 -2.98 4.33 12.75
CA SER A 249 -2.33 3.02 12.86
C SER A 249 -0.99 3.15 13.57
N SER A 250 -0.78 2.38 14.62
CA SER A 250 0.57 1.94 14.98
C SER A 250 1.11 1.04 13.86
N ASN A 251 2.42 1.05 13.65
CA ASN A 251 3.02 0.22 12.61
C ASN A 251 2.77 -1.26 12.91
N ASN A 252 2.66 -2.05 11.85
CA ASN A 252 2.50 -3.50 11.93
C ASN A 252 1.19 -3.88 12.60
N THR A 253 0.09 -3.35 12.05
CA THR A 253 -1.28 -3.58 12.55
C THR A 253 -2.23 -4.03 11.46
N THR A 254 -3.30 -4.69 11.90
CA THR A 254 -4.45 -5.05 11.07
C THR A 254 -5.54 -3.99 11.23
N VAL A 255 -6.16 -3.59 10.12
CA VAL A 255 -7.22 -2.57 10.09
C VAL A 255 -8.43 -3.09 9.31
N ASN A 256 -9.63 -2.74 9.77
CA ASN A 256 -10.91 -3.21 9.20
C ASN A 256 -11.58 -2.18 8.28
N ARG A 257 -10.79 -1.43 7.52
CA ARG A 257 -11.24 -0.28 6.72
C ARG A 257 -10.50 -0.20 5.39
N THR A 258 -11.16 0.39 4.40
CA THR A 258 -10.64 0.56 3.02
C THR A 258 -9.79 1.82 2.83
N TRP A 259 -9.38 2.46 3.92
CA TRP A 259 -8.58 3.67 3.90
C TRP A 259 -7.58 3.70 5.04
N GLN A 260 -6.46 4.38 4.83
CA GLN A 260 -5.43 4.55 5.85
C GLN A 260 -4.66 5.86 5.63
N PHE A 261 -4.41 6.58 6.72
CA PHE A 261 -3.56 7.76 6.72
C PHE A 261 -2.17 7.45 7.25
N PHE A 262 -1.16 7.99 6.59
CA PHE A 262 0.21 7.98 7.07
C PHE A 262 0.67 9.42 7.29
N ASN A 263 1.09 9.73 8.51
CA ASN A 263 1.55 11.06 8.88
C ASN A 263 3.02 11.01 9.31
N PHE A 264 3.91 11.53 8.47
CA PHE A 264 5.36 11.57 8.73
C PHE A 264 5.83 13.00 8.90
N SER A 265 6.78 13.21 9.82
CA SER A 265 7.59 14.41 9.92
C SER A 265 9.02 14.09 9.52
N ILE A 266 9.51 14.74 8.47
CA ILE A 266 10.88 14.62 7.97
C ILE A 266 11.58 15.94 8.25
N VAL A 267 12.69 15.89 8.98
CA VAL A 267 13.45 17.07 9.42
C VAL A 267 14.90 16.91 9.07
N ASP A 268 15.50 17.98 8.56
CA ASP A 268 16.92 18.12 8.32
C ASP A 268 17.39 19.49 8.81
N ASN A 269 18.62 19.59 9.32
CA ASN A 269 19.11 20.85 9.87
C ASN A 269 19.41 21.90 8.79
N THR A 270 19.65 21.46 7.56
CA THR A 270 20.10 22.32 6.46
C THR A 270 19.04 22.41 5.37
N TYR A 271 18.83 21.32 4.62
CA TYR A 271 17.88 21.30 3.51
C TYR A 271 17.60 19.87 2.99
N LEU A 272 16.32 19.53 2.82
CA LEU A 272 15.89 18.26 2.20
C LEU A 272 15.89 18.33 0.68
N ALA A 273 16.68 17.49 0.01
CA ALA A 273 16.78 17.45 -1.45
C ALA A 273 15.75 16.53 -2.13
N ASN A 274 15.55 15.33 -1.56
CA ASN A 274 14.61 14.35 -2.11
C ASN A 274 13.93 13.55 -1.01
N THR A 275 12.61 13.43 -1.10
CA THR A 275 11.79 12.64 -0.19
C THR A 275 10.78 11.84 -1.00
N SER A 276 10.62 10.57 -0.65
CA SER A 276 9.65 9.70 -1.32
C SER A 276 8.98 8.76 -0.34
N PHE A 277 7.71 8.46 -0.62
CA PHE A 277 6.96 7.41 0.05
C PHE A 277 6.62 6.33 -0.97
N GLU A 278 6.95 5.10 -0.63
CA GLU A 278 6.69 3.92 -1.43
C GLU A 278 5.67 3.07 -0.69
N LEU A 279 4.55 2.76 -1.35
CA LEU A 279 3.55 1.80 -0.86
C LEU A 279 3.50 0.62 -1.82
N THR A 280 3.66 -0.59 -1.30
CA THR A 280 3.62 -1.82 -2.09
C THR A 280 2.52 -2.74 -1.57
N SER A 281 1.59 -3.12 -2.44
CA SER A 281 0.58 -4.16 -2.16
C SER A 281 1.17 -5.54 -2.46
N ALA A 282 1.13 -6.45 -1.49
CA ALA A 282 1.63 -7.81 -1.65
C ALA A 282 0.75 -8.68 -2.57
N GLN A 283 -0.54 -8.35 -2.74
CA GLN A 283 -1.44 -9.14 -3.56
C GLN A 283 -1.19 -8.98 -5.06
N ASN A 284 -0.90 -7.75 -5.51
CA ASN A 284 -0.73 -7.43 -6.93
C ASN A 284 0.71 -7.06 -7.30
N GLY A 285 1.63 -6.99 -6.33
CA GLY A 285 3.00 -6.50 -6.54
C GLY A 285 3.08 -5.03 -6.98
N SER A 286 1.96 -4.30 -6.92
CA SER A 286 1.86 -2.92 -7.37
C SER A 286 2.51 -2.00 -6.35
N THR A 287 3.42 -1.15 -6.84
CA THR A 287 4.14 -0.15 -6.07
C THR A 287 3.69 1.23 -6.49
N VAL A 288 3.18 2.02 -5.54
CA VAL A 288 2.86 3.43 -5.74
C VAL A 288 3.93 4.27 -5.06
N ASN A 289 4.62 5.07 -5.86
CA ASN A 289 5.61 6.03 -5.40
C ASN A 289 5.01 7.43 -5.38
N TYR A 290 5.03 8.05 -4.21
CA TYR A 290 4.67 9.44 -4.04
C TYR A 290 5.97 10.23 -3.89
N SER A 291 6.29 11.04 -4.90
CA SER A 291 7.31 12.08 -4.76
C SER A 291 6.74 13.17 -3.86
N LEU A 292 7.39 13.40 -2.74
CA LEU A 292 6.94 14.37 -1.75
C LEU A 292 7.52 15.75 -2.13
N THR A 293 6.69 16.80 -2.09
CA THR A 293 7.06 18.14 -2.57
C THR A 293 8.11 18.81 -1.68
N LYS A 294 9.11 19.45 -2.30
CA LYS A 294 10.31 20.04 -1.68
C LYS A 294 10.07 21.37 -0.94
N GLY A 295 10.95 21.68 0.03
CA GLY A 295 11.21 23.06 0.54
C GLY A 295 11.59 23.29 2.03
N GLY A 296 12.87 23.45 2.31
CA GLY A 296 13.34 23.87 3.63
C GLY A 296 13.66 22.70 4.56
N THR A 297 13.70 22.98 5.86
CA THR A 297 14.32 22.15 6.90
C THR A 297 13.37 21.14 7.55
N SER A 298 12.05 21.29 7.40
CA SER A 298 11.08 20.39 8.02
C SER A 298 9.80 20.28 7.22
N TYR A 299 9.29 19.05 7.12
CA TYR A 299 8.03 18.77 6.47
C TYR A 299 7.19 17.73 7.17
N ASN A 300 5.89 18.00 7.21
CA ASN A 300 4.90 17.02 7.58
C ASN A 300 4.14 16.57 6.33
N TYR A 301 4.06 15.26 6.12
CA TYR A 301 3.37 14.65 5.00
C TYR A 301 2.20 13.83 5.52
N THR A 302 1.03 14.05 4.93
CA THR A 302 -0.14 13.20 5.10
C THR A 302 -0.40 12.49 3.79
N ILE A 303 -0.25 11.18 3.79
CA ILE A 303 -0.58 10.33 2.65
C ILE A 303 -1.88 9.62 2.97
N ASN A 304 -2.88 9.79 2.09
CA ASN A 304 -4.18 9.15 2.22
C ASN A 304 -4.29 8.01 1.21
N LEU A 305 -4.34 6.78 1.70
CA LEU A 305 -4.74 5.63 0.91
C LEU A 305 -6.26 5.50 0.97
N THR A 306 -6.91 5.38 -0.19
CA THR A 306 -8.36 5.14 -0.30
C THR A 306 -8.62 3.95 -1.21
N ASN A 307 -9.75 3.28 -1.02
CA ASN A 307 -10.13 2.07 -1.76
C ASN A 307 -9.10 0.92 -1.62
N ALA A 308 -8.45 0.83 -0.46
CA ALA A 308 -7.63 -0.32 -0.14
C ALA A 308 -8.50 -1.58 -0.14
N VAL A 309 -8.08 -2.58 -0.91
CA VAL A 309 -8.68 -3.92 -0.91
C VAL A 309 -8.05 -4.77 0.18
N GLU A 310 -8.70 -5.88 0.52
CA GLU A 310 -8.17 -6.95 1.38
C GLU A 310 -6.69 -7.20 1.06
N GLY A 311 -5.86 -7.41 2.06
CA GLY A 311 -4.50 -7.88 1.86
C GLY A 311 -3.41 -7.09 2.57
N ASN A 312 -2.19 -7.57 2.39
CA ASN A 312 -1.01 -7.03 3.06
C ASN A 312 -0.38 -5.90 2.25
N TYR A 313 -0.10 -4.78 2.91
CA TYR A 313 0.58 -3.64 2.34
C TYR A 313 1.84 -3.35 3.15
N SER A 314 2.94 -3.13 2.44
CA SER A 314 4.19 -2.66 3.02
C SER A 314 4.49 -1.25 2.54
N TYR A 315 5.08 -0.43 3.40
CA TYR A 315 5.44 0.92 3.01
C TYR A 315 6.82 1.31 3.52
N ARG A 316 7.45 2.23 2.79
CA ARG A 316 8.79 2.74 3.08
C ARG A 316 8.83 4.24 2.83
N VAL A 317 9.60 4.95 3.65
CA VAL A 317 9.88 6.38 3.46
C VAL A 317 11.36 6.56 3.25
N TYR A 318 11.73 7.34 2.25
CA TYR A 318 13.11 7.69 1.95
C TYR A 318 13.26 9.21 2.02
N ALA A 319 14.36 9.66 2.61
CA ALA A 319 14.77 11.06 2.65
C ALA A 319 16.26 11.18 2.35
N ASN A 320 16.61 12.20 1.59
CA ASN A 320 17.97 12.61 1.25
C ASN A 320 18.08 14.13 1.39
N ASP A 321 19.13 14.61 2.03
CA ASP A 321 19.44 16.03 2.14
C ASP A 321 20.20 16.58 0.91
N SER A 322 20.51 17.87 0.95
CA SER A 322 21.28 18.58 -0.08
C SER A 322 22.76 18.20 -0.15
N ALA A 323 23.31 17.57 0.88
CA ALA A 323 24.68 17.08 0.95
C ALA A 323 24.81 15.61 0.49
N GLY A 324 23.68 14.93 0.31
CA GLY A 324 23.61 13.53 -0.10
C GLY A 324 23.53 12.53 1.06
N ASN A 325 23.32 12.98 2.31
CA ASN A 325 23.11 12.06 3.43
C ASN A 325 21.68 11.52 3.41
N GLN A 326 21.53 10.21 3.61
CA GLN A 326 20.28 9.49 3.36
C GLN A 326 19.75 8.79 4.59
N ARG A 327 18.42 8.75 4.74
CA ARG A 327 17.74 7.91 5.72
C ARG A 327 16.54 7.19 5.13
N ARG A 328 16.30 5.97 5.63
CA ARG A 328 15.17 5.12 5.24
C ARG A 328 14.36 4.71 6.47
N PHE A 329 13.05 4.78 6.34
CA PHE A 329 12.07 4.23 7.28
C PHE A 329 11.47 2.98 6.63
N ILE A 330 11.83 1.79 7.12
CA ILE A 330 11.57 0.49 6.46
C ILE A 330 10.92 -0.53 7.41
N ASN A 331 10.52 -1.67 6.85
CA ASN A 331 9.92 -2.81 7.56
C ASN A 331 8.57 -2.51 8.23
N ASN A 332 7.85 -1.53 7.71
CA ASN A 332 6.51 -1.21 8.17
C ASN A 332 5.48 -1.83 7.24
N TRP A 333 4.46 -2.43 7.83
CA TRP A 333 3.35 -3.02 7.12
C TRP A 333 2.02 -2.74 7.82
N PHE A 334 0.94 -2.91 7.09
CA PHE A 334 -0.41 -3.01 7.63
C PHE A 334 -1.21 -4.00 6.80
N PHE A 335 -2.16 -4.68 7.43
CA PHE A 335 -3.06 -5.60 6.75
C PHE A 335 -4.47 -5.02 6.74
N VAL A 336 -5.12 -5.03 5.58
CA VAL A 336 -6.53 -4.66 5.43
C VAL A 336 -7.36 -5.92 5.49
N ASP A 337 -8.21 -6.03 6.52
CA ASP A 337 -9.11 -7.15 6.78
C ASP A 337 -10.59 -6.69 6.64
N LEU A 338 -11.18 -7.02 5.50
CA LEU A 338 -12.56 -6.73 5.08
C LEU A 338 -13.43 -7.99 5.03
N GLU A 339 -12.85 -9.18 5.06
CA GLU A 339 -13.58 -10.45 5.05
C GLU A 339 -13.98 -10.88 6.46
N ALA A 340 -15.05 -11.66 6.61
CA ALA A 340 -15.41 -12.25 7.89
C ALA A 340 -14.88 -13.68 7.95
N THR A 341 -14.63 -14.21 9.15
CA THR A 341 -14.27 -15.63 9.30
C THR A 341 -15.27 -16.56 8.60
N THR A 342 -14.78 -17.67 8.06
CA THR A 342 -15.62 -18.73 7.49
C THR A 342 -15.71 -19.88 8.47
N ILE A 343 -16.91 -20.44 8.64
CA ILE A 343 -17.18 -21.56 9.54
C ILE A 343 -17.70 -22.72 8.68
N GLU A 344 -16.92 -23.80 8.60
CA GLU A 344 -17.20 -24.97 7.75
C GLU A 344 -16.96 -26.27 8.52
N ASN A 345 -17.29 -27.41 7.92
CA ASN A 345 -16.98 -28.75 8.46
C ASN A 345 -17.48 -28.97 9.90
N ILE A 346 -18.73 -28.60 10.17
CA ILE A 346 -19.34 -28.74 11.49
C ILE A 346 -19.75 -30.19 11.70
N PHE A 347 -19.13 -30.85 12.68
CA PHE A 347 -19.44 -32.23 13.08
C PHE A 347 -19.65 -32.30 14.58
N HIS A 348 -20.41 -33.31 15.03
CA HIS A 348 -20.53 -33.63 16.45
C HIS A 348 -20.29 -35.12 16.69
N LYS A 349 -19.87 -35.46 17.90
CA LYS A 349 -19.81 -36.84 18.41
C LYS A 349 -20.39 -36.89 19.83
N PRO A 350 -21.23 -37.88 20.16
CA PRO A 350 -21.73 -38.97 19.29
C PRO A 350 -22.62 -38.46 18.16
N ASN A 351 -22.58 -39.09 16.98
CA ASN A 351 -23.38 -38.71 15.81
C ASN A 351 -24.50 -39.72 15.49
N ASP A 352 -24.52 -40.85 16.19
CA ASP A 352 -25.61 -41.81 16.16
C ASP A 352 -26.68 -41.37 17.17
N THR A 353 -27.94 -41.41 16.77
CA THR A 353 -29.06 -41.13 17.66
C THR A 353 -29.10 -42.08 18.85
N ASN A 354 -28.62 -43.31 18.69
CA ASN A 354 -28.62 -44.33 19.75
C ASN A 354 -27.64 -43.99 20.89
N ASP A 355 -26.64 -43.14 20.63
CA ASP A 355 -25.65 -42.73 21.63
C ASP A 355 -26.02 -41.38 22.30
N LEU A 356 -27.12 -40.74 21.89
CA LEU A 356 -27.54 -39.40 22.33
C LEU A 356 -28.60 -39.45 23.43
N ASP A 357 -28.14 -39.79 24.64
CA ASP A 357 -28.99 -39.93 25.82
C ASP A 357 -29.08 -38.66 26.69
N PRO A 358 -30.20 -38.45 27.40
CA PRO A 358 -30.40 -37.34 28.34
C PRO A 358 -29.70 -37.54 29.71
N ASN A 359 -28.79 -38.50 29.84
CA ASN A 359 -28.14 -38.90 31.09
C ASN A 359 -26.73 -38.29 31.28
N ASN A 360 -26.54 -37.03 30.85
CA ASN A 360 -25.27 -36.31 30.91
C ASN A 360 -24.27 -36.75 29.81
N THR A 361 -24.78 -37.08 28.63
CA THR A 361 -23.96 -37.38 27.44
C THR A 361 -23.18 -36.14 27.01
N LEU A 362 -21.87 -36.30 26.82
CA LEU A 362 -20.99 -35.23 26.36
C LEU A 362 -20.99 -35.17 24.84
N VAL A 363 -21.56 -34.11 24.27
CA VAL A 363 -21.57 -33.86 22.82
C VAL A 363 -20.37 -32.99 22.47
N ASN A 364 -19.40 -33.57 21.80
CA ASN A 364 -18.21 -32.90 21.29
C ASN A 364 -18.48 -32.35 19.89
N VAL A 365 -18.45 -31.04 19.74
CA VAL A 365 -18.63 -30.34 18.46
C VAL A 365 -17.29 -29.86 17.95
N THR A 366 -16.98 -30.18 16.70
CA THR A 366 -15.81 -29.68 15.98
C THR A 366 -16.24 -28.89 14.75
N ALA A 367 -15.51 -27.82 14.43
CA ALA A 367 -15.69 -27.09 13.19
C ALA A 367 -14.38 -26.45 12.74
N ASP A 368 -14.23 -26.26 11.44
CA ASP A 368 -13.12 -25.50 10.89
C ASP A 368 -13.51 -24.03 10.82
N VAL A 369 -12.75 -23.19 11.53
CA VAL A 369 -12.91 -21.74 11.50
C VAL A 369 -11.68 -21.15 10.83
N ILE A 370 -11.88 -20.45 9.72
CA ILE A 370 -10.81 -19.98 8.83
C ILE A 370 -10.93 -18.48 8.68
N ASP A 371 -9.80 -17.78 8.73
CA ASP A 371 -9.71 -16.34 8.48
C ASP A 371 -8.59 -16.04 7.50
N SER A 372 -8.79 -15.08 6.59
CA SER A 372 -7.78 -14.65 5.62
C SER A 372 -6.52 -14.08 6.30
N SER A 373 -6.67 -13.51 7.49
CA SER A 373 -5.62 -12.85 8.28
C SER A 373 -4.98 -13.76 9.34
N GLN A 374 -5.38 -15.03 9.45
CA GLN A 374 -4.95 -15.96 10.53
C GLN A 374 -3.44 -16.24 10.63
N ASN A 375 -2.68 -15.96 9.57
CA ASN A 375 -1.22 -16.15 9.53
C ASN A 375 -0.43 -14.87 9.80
N ILE A 376 -1.11 -13.77 10.15
CA ILE A 376 -0.49 -12.46 10.37
C ILE A 376 -0.41 -12.16 11.85
N SER A 377 0.75 -11.68 12.31
CA SER A 377 0.94 -11.32 13.72
C SER A 377 -0.03 -10.22 14.15
N GLY A 378 -0.96 -10.55 15.06
CA GLY A 378 -1.99 -9.62 15.53
C GLY A 378 -3.26 -9.57 14.65
N GLY A 379 -3.35 -10.38 13.59
CA GLY A 379 -4.56 -10.63 12.81
C GLY A 379 -5.12 -12.04 13.04
N GLY A 380 -6.37 -12.26 12.64
CA GLY A 380 -7.02 -13.56 12.59
C GLY A 380 -8.21 -13.71 13.52
N ILE A 381 -8.43 -14.93 13.99
CA ILE A 381 -9.57 -15.30 14.82
C ILE A 381 -9.31 -14.84 16.26
N HIS A 382 -10.17 -13.95 16.77
CA HIS A 382 -10.09 -13.43 18.14
C HIS A 382 -10.79 -14.36 19.15
N SER A 383 -12.01 -14.80 18.86
CA SER A 383 -12.73 -15.75 19.72
C SER A 383 -13.68 -16.64 18.93
N VAL A 384 -13.87 -17.88 19.40
CA VAL A 384 -14.85 -18.82 18.84
C VAL A 384 -15.66 -19.38 20.00
N VAL A 385 -16.98 -19.35 19.85
CA VAL A 385 -17.95 -19.69 20.87
C VAL A 385 -18.98 -20.65 20.28
N LEU A 386 -19.22 -21.76 20.97
CA LEU A 386 -20.32 -22.68 20.69
C LEU A 386 -21.51 -22.25 21.54
N GLU A 387 -22.60 -21.86 20.88
CA GLU A 387 -23.88 -21.56 21.50
C GLU A 387 -24.84 -22.75 21.35
N PHE A 388 -25.54 -23.11 22.42
CA PHE A 388 -26.46 -24.24 22.42
C PHE A 388 -27.69 -23.97 23.30
N SER A 389 -28.81 -24.58 22.97
CA SER A 389 -30.08 -24.40 23.67
C SER A 389 -30.95 -25.66 23.63
N THR A 390 -31.81 -25.81 24.63
CA THR A 390 -32.84 -26.86 24.70
C THR A 390 -34.19 -26.29 24.31
N ASN A 391 -34.84 -26.89 23.30
CA ASN A 391 -36.14 -26.47 22.79
C ASN A 391 -36.24 -24.95 22.47
N GLY A 392 -35.12 -24.31 22.12
CA GLY A 392 -35.05 -22.91 21.70
C GLY A 392 -35.34 -21.86 22.79
N THR A 393 -35.25 -22.23 24.08
CA THR A 393 -35.57 -21.31 25.19
C THR A 393 -34.37 -20.50 25.68
N THR A 394 -33.42 -21.15 26.37
CA THR A 394 -32.24 -20.50 26.95
C THR A 394 -30.99 -20.84 26.14
N ILE A 395 -30.27 -19.81 25.68
CA ILE A 395 -28.97 -19.98 25.01
C ILE A 395 -27.88 -20.03 26.07
N HIS A 396 -27.14 -21.13 26.08
CA HIS A 396 -25.89 -21.31 26.80
C HIS A 396 -24.73 -21.19 25.82
N ASN A 397 -23.54 -20.85 26.31
CA ASN A 397 -22.37 -20.75 25.47
C ASN A 397 -21.12 -21.35 26.13
N THR A 398 -20.19 -21.80 25.30
CA THR A 398 -18.87 -22.27 25.73
C THR A 398 -17.81 -21.83 24.73
N THR A 399 -16.60 -21.51 25.19
CA THR A 399 -15.50 -21.17 24.30
C THR A 399 -14.96 -22.42 23.61
N MET A 400 -14.79 -22.37 22.29
CA MET A 400 -14.14 -23.45 21.55
C MET A 400 -12.62 -23.29 21.60
N LEU A 401 -11.91 -24.40 21.84
CA LEU A 401 -10.45 -24.48 21.90
C LEU A 401 -9.87 -24.90 20.55
N ASN A 402 -8.63 -24.50 20.27
CA ASN A 402 -7.93 -24.93 19.07
C ASN A 402 -7.40 -26.36 19.21
N VAL A 403 -7.66 -27.23 18.24
CA VAL A 403 -7.13 -28.61 18.23
C VAL A 403 -5.93 -28.72 17.31
N SER A 404 -6.10 -28.41 16.03
CA SER A 404 -5.05 -28.48 15.01
C SER A 404 -5.43 -27.61 13.80
N GLY A 405 -4.50 -26.80 13.31
CA GLY A 405 -4.77 -25.92 12.17
C GLY A 405 -5.96 -24.99 12.42
N ASN A 406 -6.98 -25.12 11.56
CA ASN A 406 -8.21 -24.33 11.59
C ASN A 406 -9.31 -24.96 12.48
N THR A 407 -9.13 -26.20 12.94
CA THR A 407 -10.17 -26.95 13.65
C THR A 407 -10.30 -26.51 15.10
N LYS A 408 -11.51 -26.06 15.45
CA LYS A 408 -11.94 -25.69 16.80
C LYS A 408 -12.80 -26.79 17.39
N TRP A 409 -12.72 -26.96 18.70
CA TRP A 409 -13.49 -27.95 19.45
C TRP A 409 -14.17 -27.30 20.65
N GLY A 410 -15.45 -27.59 20.83
CA GLY A 410 -16.23 -27.25 22.02
C GLY A 410 -17.12 -28.42 22.40
N ASN A 411 -17.68 -28.38 23.61
CA ASN A 411 -18.60 -29.42 24.05
C ASN A 411 -19.75 -28.84 24.86
N PHE A 412 -20.85 -29.56 24.88
CA PHE A 412 -21.94 -29.34 25.81
C PHE A 412 -22.48 -30.68 26.29
N THR A 413 -23.21 -30.66 27.40
CA THR A 413 -23.72 -31.87 28.02
C THR A 413 -25.24 -31.93 27.88
N SER A 414 -25.75 -32.99 27.26
CA SER A 414 -27.19 -33.21 27.13
C SER A 414 -27.76 -33.88 28.38
N ASN A 415 -28.51 -33.12 29.17
CA ASN A 415 -29.04 -33.52 30.48
C ASN A 415 -30.57 -33.64 30.54
N ALA A 416 -31.25 -33.43 29.42
CA ALA A 416 -32.70 -33.43 29.34
C ALA A 416 -33.16 -33.92 27.97
N THR A 417 -34.29 -34.63 27.96
CA THR A 417 -34.96 -35.10 26.75
C THR A 417 -35.51 -33.90 25.96
N GLY A 418 -35.27 -33.87 24.66
CA GLY A 418 -35.76 -32.82 23.78
C GLY A 418 -34.84 -32.54 22.59
N ASN A 419 -35.19 -31.51 21.82
CA ASN A 419 -34.40 -31.09 20.68
C ASN A 419 -33.34 -30.07 21.15
N TRP A 420 -32.08 -30.47 21.08
CA TRP A 420 -30.93 -29.62 21.36
C TRP A 420 -30.50 -28.94 20.06
N THR A 421 -30.45 -27.62 20.06
CA THR A 421 -30.00 -26.83 18.92
C THR A 421 -28.71 -26.12 19.27
N TYR A 422 -27.68 -26.28 18.44
CA TYR A 422 -26.40 -25.59 18.61
C TYR A 422 -25.98 -24.86 17.33
N ARG A 423 -25.15 -23.84 17.51
CA ARG A 423 -24.50 -23.07 16.45
C ARG A 423 -23.17 -22.52 16.95
N ILE A 424 -22.31 -22.16 16.03
CA ILE A 424 -20.97 -21.62 16.29
C ILE A 424 -20.95 -20.15 15.88
N PHE A 425 -20.46 -19.33 16.80
CA PHE A 425 -20.21 -17.91 16.66
C PHE A 425 -18.69 -17.70 16.66
N ALA A 426 -18.14 -17.11 15.61
CA ALA A 426 -16.72 -16.76 15.54
C ALA A 426 -16.59 -15.24 15.46
N ASN A 427 -15.56 -14.67 16.06
CA ASN A 427 -15.24 -13.25 15.99
C ASN A 427 -13.77 -13.11 15.60
N ASP A 428 -13.48 -12.32 14.58
CA ASP A 428 -12.11 -11.97 14.19
C ASP A 428 -11.57 -10.75 14.95
N THR A 429 -10.29 -10.46 14.74
CA THR A 429 -9.60 -9.27 15.24
C THR A 429 -10.12 -7.97 14.61
N ALA A 430 -10.78 -8.04 13.45
CA ALA A 430 -11.46 -6.92 12.80
C ALA A 430 -12.85 -6.65 13.41
N GLY A 431 -13.33 -7.47 14.34
CA GLY A 431 -14.60 -7.36 15.02
C GLY A 431 -15.81 -7.80 14.19
N LYS A 432 -15.61 -8.54 13.09
CA LYS A 432 -16.71 -9.17 12.35
C LYS A 432 -17.01 -10.52 12.98
N SER A 433 -18.30 -10.78 13.19
CA SER A 433 -18.73 -11.95 13.96
C SER A 433 -19.77 -12.82 13.23
N PRO A 434 -19.35 -13.67 12.27
CA PRO A 434 -20.27 -14.56 11.57
C PRO A 434 -20.79 -15.69 12.47
N VAL A 435 -21.96 -16.18 12.11
CA VAL A 435 -22.68 -17.24 12.83
C VAL A 435 -23.02 -18.35 11.85
N SER A 436 -22.71 -19.59 12.23
CA SER A 436 -23.07 -20.77 11.45
C SER A 436 -24.57 -21.10 11.52
N PRO A 437 -25.10 -21.90 10.57
CA PRO A 437 -26.47 -22.40 10.63
C PRO A 437 -26.74 -23.21 11.90
N ASN A 438 -27.99 -23.19 12.37
CA ASN A 438 -28.43 -24.00 13.50
C ASN A 438 -28.40 -25.49 13.13
N THR A 439 -27.77 -26.31 13.98
CA THR A 439 -27.85 -27.78 13.92
C THR A 439 -28.72 -28.28 15.06
N THR A 440 -29.73 -29.08 14.74
CA THR A 440 -30.66 -29.65 15.73
C THR A 440 -30.44 -31.15 15.85
N ILE A 441 -30.18 -31.62 17.07
CA ILE A 441 -30.08 -33.04 17.44
C ILE A 441 -31.24 -33.39 18.39
N SER A 442 -31.81 -34.58 18.23
CA SER A 442 -32.85 -35.09 19.11
C SER A 442 -32.21 -35.99 20.17
N VAL A 443 -32.37 -35.63 21.44
CA VAL A 443 -31.84 -36.39 22.58
C VAL A 443 -33.02 -37.06 23.29
N ALA A 444 -33.12 -38.38 23.21
CA ALA A 444 -34.18 -39.17 23.81
C ALA A 444 -33.72 -40.62 23.97
N TYR A 445 -34.19 -41.29 25.02
CA TYR A 445 -34.02 -42.72 25.15
C TYR A 445 -34.80 -43.47 24.08
N ASP A 446 -34.21 -44.53 23.53
CA ASP A 446 -34.80 -45.26 22.41
C ASP A 446 -35.10 -46.74 22.70
N TYR A 447 -35.87 -47.34 21.78
CA TYR A 447 -36.23 -48.76 21.79
C TYR A 447 -35.77 -49.41 20.48
N THR A 448 -34.46 -49.43 20.22
CA THR A 448 -33.88 -50.04 19.01
C THR A 448 -33.42 -51.48 19.22
N TRP A 449 -33.42 -52.31 18.18
CA TRP A 449 -32.90 -53.69 18.22
C TRP A 449 -32.58 -54.22 16.82
N THR A 450 -31.78 -55.28 16.74
CA THR A 450 -31.31 -55.87 15.49
C THR A 450 -31.38 -57.40 15.48
N LEU A 451 -31.40 -57.99 14.27
CA LEU A 451 -31.37 -59.44 14.01
C LEU A 451 -30.19 -59.79 13.11
N SER A 452 -29.57 -60.94 13.36
CA SER A 452 -28.57 -61.51 12.44
C SER A 452 -28.61 -63.05 12.46
N PRO A 453 -28.77 -63.73 11.31
CA PRO A 453 -28.99 -63.18 9.97
C PRO A 453 -30.48 -62.85 9.69
N THR A 454 -30.74 -61.85 8.85
CA THR A 454 -32.08 -61.53 8.32
C THR A 454 -32.48 -62.40 7.11
N ASN A 455 -31.50 -62.98 6.41
CA ASN A 455 -31.70 -63.96 5.34
C ASN A 455 -31.05 -65.29 5.75
N ILE A 456 -31.85 -66.33 5.88
CA ILE A 456 -31.43 -67.68 6.25
C ILE A 456 -30.97 -68.40 4.98
N THR A 457 -29.77 -68.99 5.03
CA THR A 457 -29.22 -69.78 3.93
C THR A 457 -30.07 -71.03 3.67
N THR A 458 -30.20 -71.40 2.39
CA THR A 458 -30.94 -72.60 2.01
C THR A 458 -30.25 -73.86 2.52
N THR A 459 -30.97 -74.65 3.32
CA THR A 459 -30.50 -75.92 3.90
C THR A 459 -31.43 -77.06 3.46
N SER A 460 -30.89 -78.27 3.36
CA SER A 460 -31.67 -79.47 3.00
C SER A 460 -31.59 -80.59 4.02
N ALA A 461 -32.66 -81.38 4.16
CA ALA A 461 -32.63 -82.63 4.91
C ALA A 461 -33.48 -83.72 4.25
N ALA A 462 -33.10 -84.98 4.50
CA ALA A 462 -33.85 -86.14 4.04
C ALA A 462 -35.22 -86.22 4.74
N ILE A 463 -36.25 -86.65 4.00
CA ILE A 463 -37.60 -86.84 4.54
C ILE A 463 -37.55 -87.67 5.83
N GLY A 464 -38.12 -87.13 6.92
CA GLY A 464 -38.18 -87.79 8.23
C GLY A 464 -37.03 -87.45 9.21
N ASN A 465 -35.98 -86.74 8.78
CA ASN A 465 -34.84 -86.39 9.63
C ASN A 465 -34.91 -84.94 10.12
N ASN A 466 -35.14 -84.74 11.41
CA ASN A 466 -35.12 -83.41 12.04
C ASN A 466 -33.70 -82.82 12.04
N ILE A 467 -33.57 -81.54 11.65
CA ILE A 467 -32.28 -80.83 11.66
C ILE A 467 -32.41 -79.44 12.29
N THR A 468 -31.30 -78.95 12.87
CA THR A 468 -31.14 -77.53 13.19
C THR A 468 -30.74 -76.78 11.93
N MET A 469 -31.55 -75.81 11.54
CA MET A 469 -31.36 -75.06 10.30
C MET A 469 -30.47 -73.83 10.50
N VAL A 470 -30.75 -73.00 11.52
CA VAL A 470 -30.01 -71.75 11.78
C VAL A 470 -30.12 -71.31 13.24
N ASN A 471 -29.11 -70.58 13.72
CA ASN A 471 -29.16 -69.82 14.97
C ASN A 471 -29.27 -68.32 14.63
N ILE A 472 -30.38 -67.68 15.01
CA ILE A 472 -30.61 -66.25 14.80
C ILE A 472 -30.26 -65.49 16.08
N THR A 473 -29.32 -64.56 15.99
CA THR A 473 -28.98 -63.64 17.08
C THR A 473 -29.95 -62.47 17.09
N LEU A 474 -30.59 -62.27 18.24
CA LEU A 474 -31.45 -61.14 18.54
C LEU A 474 -30.72 -60.24 19.55
N ASN A 475 -30.50 -58.97 19.19
CA ASN A 475 -29.72 -58.02 19.97
C ASN A 475 -30.55 -56.76 20.31
N ASN A 476 -30.71 -56.48 21.60
CA ASN A 476 -31.36 -55.25 22.07
C ASN A 476 -30.33 -54.11 22.11
N THR A 477 -30.42 -53.18 21.16
CA THR A 477 -29.48 -52.06 21.02
C THR A 477 -29.94 -50.78 21.72
N GLY A 478 -31.22 -50.68 22.07
CA GLY A 478 -31.78 -49.52 22.74
C GLY A 478 -31.68 -49.57 24.26
N ASP A 479 -32.16 -48.49 24.89
CA ASP A 479 -31.86 -48.16 26.29
C ASP A 479 -32.74 -48.85 27.32
N TYR A 480 -33.86 -49.40 26.86
CA TYR A 480 -34.81 -50.08 27.71
C TYR A 480 -34.76 -51.59 27.54
N SER A 481 -35.13 -52.32 28.59
CA SER A 481 -35.40 -53.76 28.48
C SER A 481 -36.59 -53.99 27.54
N GLN A 482 -36.43 -54.91 26.58
CA GLN A 482 -37.44 -55.20 25.56
C GLN A 482 -37.89 -56.66 25.62
N ILE A 483 -39.19 -56.87 25.41
CA ILE A 483 -39.80 -58.19 25.32
C ILE A 483 -40.10 -58.50 23.87
N PHE A 484 -39.55 -59.60 23.36
CA PHE A 484 -39.74 -60.05 21.99
C PHE A 484 -40.66 -61.25 21.96
N VAL A 485 -41.69 -61.18 21.13
CA VAL A 485 -42.54 -62.32 20.75
C VAL A 485 -42.02 -62.87 19.43
N ILE A 486 -41.67 -64.15 19.44
CA ILE A 486 -41.07 -64.84 18.30
C ILE A 486 -42.07 -65.88 17.83
N ALA A 487 -42.51 -65.73 16.58
CA ALA A 487 -43.49 -66.60 15.97
C ALA A 487 -42.98 -67.09 14.62
N LYS A 488 -43.32 -68.34 14.29
CA LYS A 488 -43.31 -68.78 12.90
C LYS A 488 -44.49 -68.15 12.17
N ASP A 489 -44.31 -67.84 10.89
CA ASP A 489 -45.45 -67.48 10.06
C ASP A 489 -46.38 -68.70 9.88
N ILE A 490 -47.70 -68.48 9.97
CA ILE A 490 -48.72 -69.53 10.16
C ILE A 490 -48.93 -70.38 8.89
N ALA A 491 -48.46 -69.92 7.73
CA ALA A 491 -48.64 -70.56 6.43
C ALA A 491 -47.49 -71.47 5.97
N VAL A 492 -46.46 -71.68 6.80
CA VAL A 492 -45.21 -72.34 6.38
C VAL A 492 -45.26 -73.86 6.65
N VAL A 493 -45.22 -74.66 5.58
CA VAL A 493 -44.67 -76.03 5.56
C VAL A 493 -43.20 -75.84 5.18
N PRO A 494 -42.16 -76.41 5.84
CA PRO A 494 -42.09 -77.51 6.80
C PRO A 494 -42.54 -77.19 8.23
N ILE A 495 -42.65 -78.20 9.11
CA ILE A 495 -42.93 -77.97 10.54
C ILE A 495 -41.67 -77.36 11.18
N VAL A 496 -41.79 -76.09 11.61
CA VAL A 496 -40.73 -75.36 12.33
C VAL A 496 -40.98 -75.41 13.84
N THR A 497 -39.92 -75.69 14.59
CA THR A 497 -39.86 -75.62 16.05
C THR A 497 -38.77 -74.66 16.50
N LEU A 498 -39.06 -73.84 17.49
CA LEU A 498 -38.14 -72.85 18.06
C LEU A 498 -37.77 -73.26 19.48
N ASN A 499 -36.53 -72.99 19.90
CA ASN A 499 -36.12 -73.25 21.29
C ASN A 499 -36.84 -72.34 22.31
N GLN A 500 -37.28 -71.16 21.87
CA GLN A 500 -38.05 -70.20 22.66
C GLN A 500 -38.97 -69.37 21.76
N THR A 501 -40.16 -69.02 22.27
CA THR A 501 -41.16 -68.20 21.58
C THR A 501 -41.25 -66.79 22.16
N THR A 502 -40.57 -66.54 23.28
CA THR A 502 -40.45 -65.23 23.92
C THR A 502 -39.02 -65.04 24.40
N ALA A 503 -38.50 -63.82 24.28
CA ALA A 503 -37.19 -63.43 24.81
C ALA A 503 -37.30 -62.08 25.52
N ASN A 504 -36.84 -62.00 26.77
CA ASN A 504 -36.74 -60.75 27.50
C ASN A 504 -35.27 -60.35 27.59
N LEU A 505 -34.91 -59.24 26.96
CA LEU A 505 -33.54 -58.76 26.87
C LEU A 505 -33.41 -57.42 27.56
N SER A 506 -32.52 -57.33 28.54
CA SER A 506 -32.09 -56.05 29.08
C SER A 506 -31.26 -55.25 28.06
N GLN A 507 -31.10 -53.94 28.30
CA GLN A 507 -30.29 -53.04 27.48
C GLN A 507 -28.93 -53.64 27.14
N GLY A 508 -28.55 -53.59 25.86
CA GLY A 508 -27.25 -54.04 25.35
C GLY A 508 -27.00 -55.56 25.40
N ARG A 509 -28.03 -56.37 25.64
CA ARG A 509 -27.91 -57.84 25.68
C ARG A 509 -28.44 -58.49 24.41
N GLN A 510 -27.87 -59.66 24.11
CA GLN A 510 -28.22 -60.50 22.97
C GLN A 510 -28.57 -61.92 23.41
N THR A 511 -29.40 -62.60 22.63
CA THR A 511 -29.72 -64.04 22.77
C THR A 511 -29.75 -64.73 21.42
N MET A 512 -29.64 -66.06 21.42
CA MET A 512 -29.70 -66.89 20.22
C MET A 512 -31.01 -67.68 20.16
N ILE A 513 -31.71 -67.56 19.03
CA ILE A 513 -32.93 -68.32 18.71
C ILE A 513 -32.55 -69.44 17.76
N GLN A 514 -32.68 -70.68 18.21
CA GLN A 514 -32.41 -71.85 17.39
C GLN A 514 -33.67 -72.26 16.63
N VAL A 515 -33.54 -72.40 15.30
CA VAL A 515 -34.62 -72.79 14.39
C VAL A 515 -34.40 -74.24 13.96
N ASN A 516 -35.28 -75.14 14.40
CA ASN A 516 -35.26 -76.55 14.05
C ASN A 516 -36.41 -76.87 13.09
N VAL A 517 -36.12 -77.69 12.08
CA VAL A 517 -37.06 -77.99 11.00
C VAL A 517 -37.27 -79.50 10.87
N THR A 518 -38.53 -79.91 10.76
CA THR A 518 -38.95 -81.28 10.44
C THR A 518 -39.39 -81.33 8.98
N PRO A 519 -38.66 -82.09 8.12
CA PRO A 519 -38.98 -82.17 6.69
C PRO A 519 -40.36 -82.79 6.42
N PRO A 520 -41.19 -82.19 5.55
CA PRO A 520 -42.45 -82.78 5.11
C PRO A 520 -42.24 -84.04 4.27
N THR A 521 -43.28 -84.88 4.20
CA THR A 521 -43.26 -86.17 3.49
C THR A 521 -43.21 -86.06 1.96
N THR A 522 -43.37 -84.85 1.42
CA THR A 522 -43.25 -84.56 -0.01
C THR A 522 -41.92 -83.86 -0.25
N ALA A 523 -41.17 -84.32 -1.26
CA ALA A 523 -39.95 -83.64 -1.67
C ALA A 523 -40.29 -82.32 -2.38
N GLY A 524 -39.56 -81.26 -2.06
CA GLY A 524 -39.83 -79.93 -2.61
C GLY A 524 -39.11 -78.80 -1.89
N THR A 525 -39.28 -77.60 -2.42
CA THR A 525 -38.81 -76.34 -1.85
C THR A 525 -39.91 -75.69 -1.02
N TYR A 526 -39.53 -75.17 0.13
CA TYR A 526 -40.47 -74.64 1.10
C TYR A 526 -39.96 -73.32 1.69
N ASP A 527 -40.68 -72.22 1.46
CA ASP A 527 -40.31 -70.92 2.01
C ASP A 527 -40.78 -70.77 3.45
N MET A 528 -39.92 -70.19 4.28
CA MET A 528 -40.17 -69.98 5.70
C MET A 528 -39.79 -68.60 6.17
N SER A 529 -40.56 -68.10 7.13
CA SER A 529 -40.35 -66.80 7.75
C SER A 529 -40.52 -66.91 9.27
N ILE A 530 -39.54 -66.40 10.01
CA ILE A 530 -39.60 -66.24 11.45
C ILE A 530 -39.83 -64.76 11.75
N LYS A 531 -40.97 -64.46 12.37
CA LYS A 531 -41.38 -63.11 12.76
C LYS A 531 -40.93 -62.82 14.18
N PHE A 532 -40.22 -61.71 14.35
CA PHE A 532 -39.83 -61.14 15.64
C PHE A 532 -40.62 -59.86 15.87
N THR A 533 -41.39 -59.80 16.94
CA THR A 533 -42.21 -58.63 17.30
C THR A 533 -41.76 -58.10 18.64
N ALA A 534 -41.30 -56.85 18.69
CA ALA A 534 -41.06 -56.16 19.94
C ALA A 534 -42.42 -55.77 20.56
N ASN A 535 -42.69 -56.28 21.76
CA ASN A 535 -43.96 -56.12 22.47
C ASN A 535 -43.70 -55.42 23.81
N ASN A 536 -43.36 -54.13 23.74
CA ASN A 536 -43.10 -53.30 24.92
C ASN A 536 -44.45 -52.73 25.42
N SER A 537 -44.76 -52.88 26.71
CA SER A 537 -46.07 -52.47 27.27
C SER A 537 -46.20 -50.97 27.57
N THR A 538 -45.20 -50.17 27.20
CA THR A 538 -45.12 -48.72 27.44
C THR A 538 -45.29 -47.96 26.12
N GLN A 539 -45.81 -46.72 26.18
CA GLN A 539 -46.34 -45.92 25.05
C GLN A 539 -45.36 -45.55 23.90
N SER A 540 -44.21 -46.22 23.80
CA SER A 540 -43.15 -45.93 22.81
C SER A 540 -42.85 -47.19 22.00
N THR A 541 -43.10 -47.12 20.69
CA THR A 541 -42.93 -48.23 19.74
C THR A 541 -41.45 -48.49 19.47
N ALA A 542 -41.02 -49.75 19.57
CA ALA A 542 -39.68 -50.14 19.15
C ALA A 542 -39.46 -49.88 17.66
N THR A 543 -38.21 -49.60 17.28
CA THR A 543 -37.83 -49.34 15.89
C THR A 543 -36.76 -50.34 15.44
N PRO A 544 -37.08 -51.30 14.55
CA PRO A 544 -38.40 -51.60 13.99
C PRO A 544 -39.35 -52.28 15.00
N GLN A 545 -40.66 -52.14 14.86
CA GLN A 545 -41.61 -52.86 15.74
C GLN A 545 -41.65 -54.37 15.44
N VAL A 546 -41.49 -54.71 14.15
CA VAL A 546 -41.48 -56.08 13.64
C VAL A 546 -40.31 -56.22 12.70
N ASN A 547 -39.58 -57.33 12.80
CA ASN A 547 -38.55 -57.72 11.85
C ASN A 547 -38.66 -59.22 11.54
N TYR A 548 -38.13 -59.64 10.39
CA TYR A 548 -38.27 -61.00 9.88
C TYR A 548 -36.90 -61.60 9.58
N SER A 549 -36.80 -62.92 9.75
CA SER A 549 -35.72 -63.73 9.20
C SER A 549 -36.34 -64.73 8.21
N ASN A 550 -36.02 -64.57 6.93
CA ASN A 550 -36.64 -65.33 5.83
C ASN A 550 -35.64 -66.29 5.20
N GLY A 551 -36.10 -67.46 4.76
CA GLY A 551 -35.27 -68.36 3.95
C GLY A 551 -36.07 -69.51 3.35
N THR A 552 -35.36 -70.40 2.66
CA THR A 552 -35.98 -71.54 1.96
C THR A 552 -35.38 -72.83 2.49
N PHE A 553 -36.23 -73.83 2.72
CA PHE A 553 -35.87 -75.16 3.16
C PHE A 553 -36.14 -76.19 2.06
N ILE A 554 -35.25 -77.16 1.88
CA ILE A 554 -35.41 -78.23 0.89
C ILE A 554 -35.65 -79.56 1.59
N SER A 555 -36.83 -80.14 1.38
CA SER A 555 -37.11 -81.53 1.74
C SER A 555 -36.69 -82.42 0.57
N ARG A 556 -35.68 -83.27 0.75
CA ARG A 556 -35.18 -84.16 -0.32
C ARG A 556 -35.62 -85.60 -0.09
N GLY A 557 -36.11 -86.25 -1.14
CA GLY A 557 -36.21 -87.72 -1.20
C GLY A 557 -34.91 -88.36 -1.65
N ASP A 558 -34.93 -89.66 -1.92
CA ASP A 558 -33.79 -90.36 -2.53
C ASP A 558 -33.59 -89.92 -3.99
N GLY A 559 -32.33 -89.69 -4.39
CA GLY A 559 -31.94 -89.25 -5.73
C GLY A 559 -31.41 -87.80 -5.79
N PRO A 560 -31.10 -87.28 -7.00
CA PRO A 560 -30.65 -85.90 -7.20
C PRO A 560 -31.80 -84.89 -6.98
N PHE A 561 -31.49 -83.74 -6.39
CA PHE A 561 -32.42 -82.59 -6.23
C PHE A 561 -31.72 -81.33 -6.71
N LEU A 562 -32.12 -80.79 -7.87
CA LEU A 562 -31.52 -79.58 -8.41
C LEU A 562 -32.33 -78.33 -8.03
N TYR A 563 -31.71 -77.43 -7.26
CA TYR A 563 -32.28 -76.16 -6.83
C TYR A 563 -31.68 -74.98 -7.59
N LEU A 564 -32.54 -74.13 -8.16
CA LEU A 564 -32.16 -72.97 -8.96
C LEU A 564 -32.33 -71.68 -8.17
N THR A 565 -31.36 -70.79 -8.28
CA THR A 565 -31.44 -69.38 -7.83
C THR A 565 -30.86 -68.47 -8.89
N ILE A 566 -31.52 -67.33 -9.16
CA ILE A 566 -30.93 -66.29 -10.02
C ILE A 566 -29.81 -65.62 -9.23
N ASP A 567 -28.57 -65.76 -9.70
CA ASP A 567 -27.38 -65.22 -9.03
C ASP A 567 -27.14 -63.77 -9.45
N SER A 568 -27.25 -63.50 -10.75
CA SER A 568 -27.23 -62.13 -11.30
C SER A 568 -28.02 -62.06 -12.60
N ALA A 569 -28.73 -60.95 -12.79
CA ALA A 569 -29.44 -60.65 -14.04
C ALA A 569 -29.59 -59.13 -14.18
N ASN A 570 -29.66 -58.62 -15.41
CA ASN A 570 -29.91 -57.19 -15.62
C ASN A 570 -31.29 -56.79 -15.09
N ALA A 571 -31.39 -55.66 -14.38
CA ALA A 571 -32.69 -55.14 -13.92
C ALA A 571 -33.52 -54.51 -15.05
N SER A 572 -32.84 -54.00 -16.09
CA SER A 572 -33.47 -53.45 -17.29
C SER A 572 -32.64 -53.71 -18.54
N VAL A 573 -33.28 -53.69 -19.71
CA VAL A 573 -32.64 -53.88 -21.02
C VAL A 573 -33.39 -53.05 -22.08
N ALA A 574 -32.67 -52.41 -22.99
CA ALA A 574 -33.30 -51.64 -24.07
C ALA A 574 -33.70 -52.55 -25.24
N ARG A 575 -34.69 -52.11 -26.02
CA ARG A 575 -35.06 -52.77 -27.29
C ARG A 575 -33.85 -52.83 -28.24
N GLY A 576 -33.54 -54.01 -28.76
CA GLY A 576 -32.43 -54.26 -29.67
C GLY A 576 -31.11 -54.68 -29.00
N ASP A 577 -31.05 -54.66 -27.66
CA ASP A 577 -29.86 -55.07 -26.89
C ASP A 577 -29.92 -56.54 -26.43
N THR A 578 -28.89 -56.98 -25.72
CA THR A 578 -28.76 -58.34 -25.18
C THR A 578 -29.00 -58.34 -23.67
N TYR A 579 -29.82 -59.28 -23.20
CA TYR A 579 -30.08 -59.52 -21.79
C TYR A 579 -29.17 -60.64 -21.25
N TYR A 580 -28.51 -60.40 -20.12
CA TYR A 580 -27.65 -61.40 -19.47
C TYR A 580 -28.33 -61.97 -18.22
N ILE A 581 -28.28 -63.30 -18.07
CA ILE A 581 -28.73 -64.01 -16.87
C ILE A 581 -27.73 -65.09 -16.45
N ASN A 582 -27.41 -65.11 -15.17
CA ASN A 582 -26.65 -66.17 -14.52
C ASN A 582 -27.55 -66.88 -13.51
N VAL A 583 -27.72 -68.19 -13.69
CA VAL A 583 -28.52 -69.04 -12.81
C VAL A 583 -27.60 -70.02 -12.10
N LYS A 584 -27.57 -69.93 -10.77
CA LYS A 584 -26.88 -70.89 -9.91
C LYS A 584 -27.76 -72.13 -9.74
N VAL A 585 -27.18 -73.30 -9.96
CA VAL A 585 -27.81 -74.61 -9.81
C VAL A 585 -27.07 -75.39 -8.75
N VAL A 586 -27.76 -75.84 -7.70
CA VAL A 586 -27.19 -76.59 -6.59
C VAL A 586 -27.87 -77.95 -6.48
N ASN A 587 -27.10 -79.03 -6.44
CA ASN A 587 -27.66 -80.35 -6.19
C ASN A 587 -27.70 -80.66 -4.70
N TYR A 588 -28.87 -80.48 -4.08
CA TYR A 588 -29.11 -80.83 -2.67
C TYR A 588 -29.43 -82.32 -2.48
N GLY A 589 -29.51 -83.11 -3.55
CA GLY A 589 -29.76 -84.55 -3.50
C GLY A 589 -28.54 -85.36 -3.02
N ASN A 590 -28.79 -86.63 -2.70
CA ASN A 590 -27.75 -87.57 -2.26
C ASN A 590 -27.11 -88.35 -3.42
N GLU A 591 -27.58 -88.18 -4.66
CA GLU A 591 -27.03 -88.80 -5.88
C GLU A 591 -26.64 -87.76 -6.95
N THR A 592 -25.83 -88.17 -7.92
CA THR A 592 -25.37 -87.32 -9.04
C THR A 592 -26.48 -87.13 -10.09
N ALA A 593 -26.75 -85.88 -10.48
CA ALA A 593 -27.61 -85.56 -11.61
C ALA A 593 -26.84 -85.69 -12.93
N ASN A 594 -27.11 -86.75 -13.70
CA ASN A 594 -26.45 -86.99 -14.99
C ASN A 594 -27.14 -86.25 -16.14
N SER A 595 -26.34 -85.67 -17.04
CA SER A 595 -26.83 -84.89 -18.21
C SER A 595 -27.83 -83.80 -17.80
N ALA A 596 -27.49 -83.06 -16.75
CA ALA A 596 -28.25 -81.92 -16.28
C ALA A 596 -28.22 -80.78 -17.31
N TRP A 597 -29.34 -80.07 -17.43
CA TRP A 597 -29.51 -78.93 -18.33
C TRP A 597 -30.43 -77.89 -17.71
N VAL A 598 -30.26 -76.62 -18.09
CA VAL A 598 -31.16 -75.52 -17.75
C VAL A 598 -31.80 -75.01 -19.03
N ALA A 599 -33.11 -74.85 -19.00
CA ALA A 599 -33.87 -74.22 -20.08
C ALA A 599 -34.58 -72.98 -19.55
N TYR A 600 -34.84 -72.06 -20.48
CA TYR A 600 -35.40 -70.75 -20.18
C TYR A 600 -36.67 -70.53 -20.98
N SER A 601 -37.75 -70.21 -20.27
CA SER A 601 -38.98 -69.68 -20.86
C SER A 601 -38.89 -68.16 -20.84
N VAL A 602 -38.78 -67.58 -22.03
CA VAL A 602 -38.61 -66.14 -22.27
C VAL A 602 -39.84 -65.57 -23.01
N PRO A 603 -40.06 -64.24 -22.98
CA PRO A 603 -41.14 -63.59 -23.72
C PRO A 603 -41.11 -63.85 -25.23
N SER A 604 -42.26 -63.72 -25.89
CA SER A 604 -42.37 -64.04 -27.32
C SER A 604 -41.40 -63.20 -28.17
N GLY A 605 -40.71 -63.84 -29.12
CA GLY A 605 -39.74 -63.20 -30.00
C GLY A 605 -38.30 -63.14 -29.48
N TRP A 606 -38.06 -63.48 -28.21
CA TRP A 606 -36.71 -63.67 -27.67
C TRP A 606 -36.20 -65.06 -28.05
N THR A 607 -34.89 -65.18 -28.29
CA THR A 607 -34.25 -66.49 -28.56
C THR A 607 -33.73 -67.10 -27.27
N ALA A 608 -34.32 -68.20 -26.81
CA ALA A 608 -33.79 -68.99 -25.70
C ALA A 608 -32.92 -70.15 -26.21
N THR A 609 -31.79 -70.37 -25.55
CA THR A 609 -30.93 -71.55 -25.72
C THR A 609 -30.90 -72.34 -24.42
N ASN A 610 -31.06 -73.67 -24.52
CA ASN A 610 -30.84 -74.55 -23.38
C ASN A 610 -29.33 -74.63 -23.10
N ASP A 611 -28.95 -74.46 -21.83
CA ASP A 611 -27.57 -74.63 -21.40
C ASP A 611 -27.37 -76.04 -20.83
N SER A 612 -26.26 -76.69 -21.19
CA SER A 612 -25.95 -78.06 -20.78
C SER A 612 -24.94 -78.04 -19.65
N LEU A 613 -25.35 -78.51 -18.47
CA LEU A 613 -24.53 -78.52 -17.25
C LEU A 613 -23.70 -79.80 -17.07
N GLY A 614 -23.90 -80.83 -17.89
CA GLY A 614 -23.17 -82.10 -17.78
C GLY A 614 -23.61 -82.90 -16.54
N SER A 615 -22.67 -83.40 -15.73
CA SER A 615 -22.99 -84.11 -14.49
C SER A 615 -22.79 -83.21 -13.27
N VAL A 616 -23.83 -83.07 -12.43
CA VAL A 616 -23.78 -82.31 -11.17
C VAL A 616 -23.74 -83.28 -9.99
N GLY A 617 -22.62 -83.31 -9.26
CA GLY A 617 -22.41 -84.19 -8.11
C GLY A 617 -23.42 -83.97 -6.97
N PRO A 618 -23.53 -84.88 -5.99
CA PRO A 618 -24.47 -84.74 -4.86
C PRO A 618 -23.99 -83.73 -3.80
N ASN A 619 -24.75 -83.58 -2.71
CA ASN A 619 -24.33 -82.89 -1.48
C ASN A 619 -23.91 -81.43 -1.66
N GLU A 620 -24.82 -80.60 -2.17
CA GLU A 620 -24.67 -79.14 -2.35
C GLU A 620 -23.62 -78.74 -3.39
N THR A 621 -23.28 -79.65 -4.31
CA THR A 621 -22.43 -79.31 -5.46
C THR A 621 -23.11 -78.22 -6.28
N THR A 622 -22.39 -77.11 -6.49
CA THR A 622 -22.88 -75.94 -7.22
C THR A 622 -22.30 -75.91 -8.64
N THR A 623 -23.14 -75.58 -9.60
CA THR A 623 -22.76 -75.22 -10.98
C THR A 623 -23.56 -73.99 -11.42
N TRP A 624 -23.23 -73.41 -12.57
CA TRP A 624 -23.85 -72.20 -13.09
C TRP A 624 -24.25 -72.37 -14.55
N SER A 625 -25.38 -71.77 -14.91
CA SER A 625 -25.87 -71.63 -16.28
C SER A 625 -25.79 -70.15 -16.67
N ASN A 626 -24.96 -69.84 -17.66
CA ASN A 626 -24.64 -68.48 -18.08
C ASN A 626 -25.15 -68.26 -19.50
N VAL A 627 -26.27 -67.54 -19.64
CA VAL A 627 -26.94 -67.38 -20.93
C VAL A 627 -27.24 -65.91 -21.22
N THR A 628 -27.14 -65.56 -22.50
CA THR A 628 -27.54 -64.26 -23.03
C THR A 628 -28.71 -64.41 -24.00
N PHE A 629 -29.75 -63.59 -23.86
CA PHE A 629 -30.88 -63.54 -24.78
C PHE A 629 -30.84 -62.27 -25.63
N ALA A 630 -31.10 -62.38 -26.93
CA ALA A 630 -31.29 -61.20 -27.78
C ALA A 630 -32.71 -60.64 -27.61
N VAL A 631 -32.81 -59.34 -27.31
CA VAL A 631 -34.09 -58.64 -27.15
C VAL A 631 -34.48 -57.99 -28.49
N PRO A 632 -35.55 -58.44 -29.17
CA PRO A 632 -35.91 -57.90 -30.47
C PRO A 632 -36.30 -56.42 -30.37
N ALA A 633 -36.03 -55.65 -31.43
CA ALA A 633 -36.42 -54.24 -31.52
C ALA A 633 -37.95 -54.02 -31.40
N SER A 634 -38.75 -55.07 -31.64
CA SER A 634 -40.20 -55.10 -31.48
C SER A 634 -40.69 -55.58 -30.11
N ALA A 635 -39.81 -55.81 -29.12
CA ALA A 635 -40.20 -56.33 -27.81
C ALA A 635 -41.15 -55.39 -27.04
N ASP A 636 -42.16 -55.94 -26.35
CA ASP A 636 -43.07 -55.18 -25.51
C ASP A 636 -42.33 -54.48 -24.35
N THR A 637 -42.60 -53.18 -24.15
CA THR A 637 -42.01 -52.38 -23.06
C THR A 637 -42.69 -52.67 -21.72
N GLY A 638 -41.93 -52.55 -20.63
CA GLY A 638 -42.41 -52.84 -19.28
C GLY A 638 -41.80 -54.11 -18.69
N ALA A 639 -42.34 -54.58 -17.56
CA ALA A 639 -41.83 -55.75 -16.85
C ALA A 639 -42.15 -57.04 -17.62
N GLN A 640 -41.11 -57.77 -18.00
CA GLN A 640 -41.18 -59.05 -18.69
C GLN A 640 -40.63 -60.16 -17.80
N ALA A 641 -41.35 -61.29 -17.67
CA ALA A 641 -40.94 -62.40 -16.82
C ALA A 641 -40.05 -63.40 -17.58
N ILE A 642 -38.99 -63.87 -16.93
CA ILE A 642 -38.10 -64.93 -17.41
C ILE A 642 -38.13 -66.04 -16.36
N LEU A 643 -38.41 -67.27 -16.81
CA LEU A 643 -38.48 -68.46 -15.97
C LEU A 643 -37.39 -69.44 -16.39
N ALA A 644 -36.51 -69.82 -15.47
CA ALA A 644 -35.52 -70.87 -15.62
C ALA A 644 -36.00 -72.15 -14.94
N TYR A 645 -35.87 -73.28 -15.63
CA TYR A 645 -36.18 -74.61 -15.12
C TYR A 645 -35.08 -75.58 -15.51
N VAL A 646 -34.86 -76.60 -14.68
CA VAL A 646 -33.75 -77.56 -14.83
C VAL A 646 -34.28 -78.97 -15.01
N GLY A 647 -33.49 -79.82 -15.66
CA GLY A 647 -33.77 -81.26 -15.76
C GLY A 647 -32.50 -82.08 -15.89
N PHE A 648 -32.62 -83.41 -15.74
CA PHE A 648 -31.52 -84.38 -15.85
C PHE A 648 -32.06 -85.77 -16.27
N GLN A 649 -31.19 -86.72 -16.64
CA GLN A 649 -31.57 -88.01 -17.26
C GLN A 649 -31.64 -89.25 -16.33
N ASN A 650 -31.67 -89.09 -15.00
CA ASN A 650 -31.85 -90.22 -14.06
C ASN A 650 -33.31 -90.35 -13.58
N TYR A 651 -33.96 -91.45 -13.99
CA TYR A 651 -35.42 -91.54 -14.20
C TYR A 651 -36.28 -92.00 -13.01
N LYS A 652 -35.76 -92.08 -11.78
CA LYS A 652 -36.60 -92.52 -10.64
C LYS A 652 -37.31 -91.38 -9.92
N HIS A 653 -36.67 -90.22 -9.75
CA HIS A 653 -37.30 -89.03 -9.14
C HIS A 653 -36.66 -87.76 -9.70
N ASN A 654 -37.32 -87.09 -10.66
CA ASN A 654 -36.86 -85.81 -11.19
C ASN A 654 -37.26 -84.68 -10.21
N GLN A 655 -36.46 -84.47 -9.16
CA GLN A 655 -36.71 -83.44 -8.14
C GLN A 655 -35.98 -82.15 -8.54
N THR A 656 -36.73 -81.12 -8.94
CA THR A 656 -36.19 -79.88 -9.47
C THR A 656 -36.94 -78.67 -8.94
N SER A 657 -36.25 -77.53 -8.79
CA SER A 657 -36.90 -76.23 -8.58
C SER A 657 -36.74 -75.33 -9.80
N ASN A 658 -37.64 -74.34 -9.89
CA ASN A 658 -37.59 -73.30 -10.91
C ASN A 658 -37.21 -71.97 -10.25
N ALA A 659 -36.59 -71.09 -11.01
CA ALA A 659 -36.30 -69.72 -10.60
C ALA A 659 -36.87 -68.74 -11.61
N SER A 660 -37.41 -67.61 -11.15
CA SER A 660 -37.93 -66.57 -12.05
C SER A 660 -37.38 -65.20 -11.67
N THR A 661 -37.29 -64.33 -12.67
CA THR A 661 -36.94 -62.91 -12.51
C THR A 661 -37.76 -62.08 -13.48
N SER A 662 -37.93 -60.79 -13.18
CA SER A 662 -38.56 -59.82 -14.08
C SER A 662 -37.54 -58.80 -14.55
N VAL A 663 -37.49 -58.54 -15.86
CA VAL A 663 -36.66 -57.49 -16.46
C VAL A 663 -37.55 -56.36 -16.98
N SER A 664 -37.15 -55.11 -16.75
CA SER A 664 -37.83 -53.95 -17.34
C SER A 664 -37.28 -53.66 -18.74
N VAL A 665 -38.10 -53.86 -19.78
CA VAL A 665 -37.72 -53.52 -21.16
C VAL A 665 -38.02 -52.05 -21.45
N THR A 666 -36.98 -51.28 -21.78
CA THR A 666 -37.09 -49.84 -22.05
C THR A 666 -37.04 -49.53 -23.55
N SER A 667 -37.71 -48.45 -23.96
CA SER A 667 -37.59 -47.94 -25.31
C SER A 667 -36.16 -47.46 -25.56
N SER A 668 -35.54 -47.91 -26.66
CA SER A 668 -34.23 -47.39 -27.09
C SER A 668 -34.29 -45.86 -27.19
N GLY A 669 -33.40 -45.18 -26.49
CA GLY A 669 -33.33 -43.72 -26.48
C GLY A 669 -32.96 -43.20 -27.86
N THR A 670 -33.96 -42.76 -28.62
CA THR A 670 -33.76 -41.85 -29.74
C THR A 670 -34.68 -40.65 -29.55
N THR A 671 -34.05 -39.49 -29.40
CA THR A 671 -34.64 -38.15 -29.41
C THR A 671 -35.80 -38.09 -30.42
N THR A 672 -37.03 -37.95 -29.94
CA THR A 672 -38.21 -37.85 -30.81
C THR A 672 -38.75 -36.43 -30.76
N THR A 673 -38.54 -35.71 -31.86
CA THR A 673 -39.33 -34.53 -32.22
C THR A 673 -40.74 -35.00 -32.58
N THR A 674 -41.73 -34.37 -31.96
CA THR A 674 -43.17 -34.58 -32.16
C THR A 674 -43.62 -34.19 -33.57
N THR A 675 -44.41 -35.05 -34.22
CA THR A 675 -45.31 -34.63 -35.29
C THR A 675 -46.68 -35.24 -35.07
N THR A 676 -47.69 -34.36 -35.05
CA THR A 676 -49.11 -34.65 -34.93
C THR A 676 -49.67 -35.25 -36.22
N THR A 677 -50.68 -36.10 -36.04
CA THR A 677 -51.47 -36.77 -37.06
C THR A 677 -52.50 -35.85 -37.72
N SER A 678 -52.78 -36.09 -39.00
CA SER A 678 -54.12 -35.88 -39.58
C SER A 678 -54.36 -36.89 -40.72
N GLY A 679 -55.60 -37.34 -40.85
CA GLY A 679 -55.98 -38.62 -41.42
C GLY A 679 -56.38 -38.65 -42.89
N GLY A 680 -56.32 -39.86 -43.46
CA GLY A 680 -57.38 -40.58 -44.18
C GLY A 680 -57.98 -39.99 -45.47
N GLY A 681 -57.97 -40.81 -46.53
CA GLY A 681 -58.89 -40.68 -47.67
C GLY A 681 -58.37 -41.37 -48.93
N GLY A 682 -59.07 -42.41 -49.41
CA GLY A 682 -58.60 -43.27 -50.50
C GLY A 682 -59.13 -42.95 -51.90
N GLY A 683 -58.84 -43.87 -52.83
CA GLY A 683 -59.66 -44.11 -54.03
C GLY A 683 -59.05 -43.80 -55.40
N ALA A 684 -58.82 -44.88 -56.16
CA ALA A 684 -59.03 -45.05 -57.60
C ALA A 684 -58.11 -44.39 -58.66
N GLY A 685 -57.41 -45.25 -59.42
CA GLY A 685 -57.73 -45.49 -60.84
C GLY A 685 -57.04 -44.68 -61.94
N GLY A 686 -56.08 -45.33 -62.63
CA GLY A 686 -56.01 -45.38 -64.09
C GLY A 686 -55.14 -44.36 -64.87
N GLY A 687 -54.43 -44.88 -65.88
CA GLY A 687 -54.12 -44.15 -67.12
C GLY A 687 -52.67 -43.66 -67.27
N GLY A 688 -51.94 -44.24 -68.23
CA GLY A 688 -50.55 -43.91 -68.53
C GLY A 688 -50.33 -42.62 -69.33
N GLY A 689 -49.07 -42.24 -69.46
CA GLY A 689 -48.59 -41.17 -70.34
C GLY A 689 -47.18 -40.75 -69.98
N GLY A 690 -46.20 -41.16 -70.80
CA GLY A 690 -44.79 -40.85 -70.60
C GLY A 690 -44.45 -39.38 -70.88
N GLY A 691 -43.43 -38.89 -70.18
CA GLY A 691 -42.80 -37.60 -70.47
C GLY A 691 -41.83 -37.16 -69.37
N SER A 692 -40.52 -37.32 -69.63
CA SER A 692 -39.43 -36.55 -69.01
C SER A 692 -39.42 -36.48 -67.48
N GLY A 693 -39.16 -37.61 -66.81
CA GLY A 693 -38.99 -37.67 -65.36
C GLY A 693 -37.75 -36.92 -64.89
N GLY A 694 -37.93 -35.73 -64.31
CA GLY A 694 -36.98 -35.17 -63.36
C GLY A 694 -36.87 -36.08 -62.13
N LEU A 695 -35.78 -35.95 -61.37
CA LEU A 695 -35.60 -36.72 -60.14
C LEU A 695 -36.79 -36.52 -59.17
N SER A 696 -37.24 -37.62 -58.54
CA SER A 696 -38.25 -37.55 -57.46
C SER A 696 -37.74 -36.75 -56.25
N GLU A 697 -38.63 -36.28 -55.38
CA GLU A 697 -38.29 -35.54 -54.15
C GLU A 697 -37.25 -36.30 -53.29
N ALA A 698 -37.41 -37.62 -53.18
CA ALA A 698 -36.49 -38.51 -52.45
C ALA A 698 -35.12 -38.62 -53.13
N GLN A 699 -35.09 -38.60 -54.46
CA GLN A 699 -33.86 -38.61 -55.24
C GLN A 699 -33.14 -37.26 -55.21
N LYS A 700 -33.86 -36.13 -55.16
CA LYS A 700 -33.26 -34.80 -54.96
C LYS A 700 -32.67 -34.65 -53.55
N ALA A 701 -33.34 -35.20 -52.53
CA ALA A 701 -32.81 -35.25 -51.16
C ALA A 701 -31.52 -36.09 -51.08
N ALA A 702 -31.47 -37.22 -51.78
CA ALA A 702 -30.26 -38.04 -51.89
C ALA A 702 -29.12 -37.35 -52.67
N LEU A 703 -29.44 -36.51 -53.66
CA LEU A 703 -28.45 -35.79 -54.46
C LEU A 703 -27.80 -34.62 -53.71
N PHE A 704 -28.57 -33.80 -53.01
CA PHE A 704 -28.07 -32.55 -52.41
C PHE A 704 -27.63 -32.68 -50.94
N GLY A 705 -28.09 -33.69 -50.19
CA GLY A 705 -27.51 -34.10 -48.90
C GLY A 705 -27.34 -33.05 -47.80
N THR A 706 -27.92 -31.84 -47.93
CA THR A 706 -27.62 -30.69 -47.06
C THR A 706 -28.81 -29.98 -46.43
N PRO A 707 -28.59 -29.24 -45.32
CA PRO A 707 -29.57 -28.31 -44.76
C PRO A 707 -30.02 -27.28 -45.80
N LYS A 708 -31.31 -26.90 -45.79
CA LYS A 708 -31.87 -25.84 -46.65
C LYS A 708 -31.58 -24.43 -46.14
N VAL A 709 -31.06 -24.29 -44.91
CA VAL A 709 -30.78 -23.02 -44.25
C VAL A 709 -29.38 -23.07 -43.62
N TYR A 710 -28.59 -22.01 -43.80
CA TYR A 710 -27.26 -21.85 -43.20
C TYR A 710 -27.14 -20.48 -42.52
N ASP A 711 -26.60 -20.44 -41.30
CA ASP A 711 -26.38 -19.19 -40.56
C ASP A 711 -24.92 -18.71 -40.68
N LEU A 712 -24.73 -17.41 -40.88
CA LEU A 712 -23.44 -16.73 -41.01
C LEU A 712 -23.39 -15.50 -40.11
N VAL A 713 -22.24 -15.25 -39.46
CA VAL A 713 -22.01 -14.02 -38.69
C VAL A 713 -21.22 -13.04 -39.56
N SER A 714 -21.63 -11.78 -39.64
CA SER A 714 -20.93 -10.76 -40.44
C SER A 714 -19.47 -10.61 -39.99
N GLY A 715 -18.54 -10.52 -40.95
CA GLY A 715 -17.10 -10.39 -40.65
C GLY A 715 -16.36 -11.66 -40.23
N LYS A 716 -17.02 -12.83 -40.14
CA LYS A 716 -16.38 -14.12 -39.79
C LYS A 716 -16.53 -15.15 -40.90
N ASP A 717 -15.40 -15.73 -41.33
CA ASP A 717 -15.38 -16.83 -42.30
C ASP A 717 -16.02 -18.10 -41.74
N LYS A 718 -16.70 -18.87 -42.60
CA LYS A 718 -17.37 -20.12 -42.18
C LYS A 718 -17.25 -21.21 -43.24
N VAL A 719 -17.18 -22.46 -42.79
CA VAL A 719 -17.11 -23.64 -43.66
C VAL A 719 -18.32 -24.53 -43.40
N PHE A 720 -19.11 -24.78 -44.43
CA PHE A 720 -20.28 -25.66 -44.37
C PHE A 720 -19.97 -26.99 -45.08
N PRO A 721 -20.24 -28.15 -44.44
CA PRO A 721 -20.15 -29.44 -45.12
C PRO A 721 -21.29 -29.59 -46.16
N PHE A 722 -20.95 -30.03 -47.37
CA PHE A 722 -21.90 -30.28 -48.46
C PHE A 722 -21.65 -31.64 -49.11
N VAL A 723 -22.61 -32.56 -49.02
CA VAL A 723 -22.44 -33.93 -49.51
C VAL A 723 -23.26 -34.12 -50.78
N VAL A 724 -22.61 -34.54 -51.87
CA VAL A 724 -23.28 -34.88 -53.13
C VAL A 724 -23.46 -36.38 -53.22
N GLY A 725 -24.70 -36.86 -53.17
CA GLY A 725 -25.02 -38.28 -53.36
C GLY A 725 -25.36 -38.62 -54.81
N ASN A 726 -25.26 -39.90 -55.17
CA ASN A 726 -25.71 -40.40 -56.47
C ASN A 726 -27.15 -40.94 -56.39
N PRO A 727 -28.16 -40.22 -56.91
CA PRO A 727 -29.57 -40.62 -56.81
C PRO A 727 -30.00 -41.62 -57.90
N TYR A 728 -29.11 -41.98 -58.83
CA TYR A 728 -29.41 -42.83 -59.98
C TYR A 728 -29.07 -44.30 -59.70
N ALA A 729 -30.05 -45.03 -59.16
CA ALA A 729 -29.90 -46.44 -58.80
C ALA A 729 -29.31 -47.28 -59.95
N GLY A 730 -28.22 -48.00 -59.64
CA GLY A 730 -27.50 -48.86 -60.59
C GLY A 730 -26.72 -48.13 -61.70
N SER A 731 -26.45 -46.83 -61.55
CA SER A 731 -25.71 -46.00 -62.52
C SER A 731 -24.55 -45.26 -61.84
N GLU A 732 -23.50 -44.90 -62.58
CA GLU A 732 -22.38 -44.10 -62.07
C GLU A 732 -22.50 -42.64 -62.50
N MET A 733 -22.15 -41.69 -61.62
CA MET A 733 -22.05 -40.27 -61.98
C MET A 733 -20.60 -39.89 -62.26
N HIS A 734 -20.33 -39.36 -63.46
CA HIS A 734 -19.01 -38.89 -63.90
C HIS A 734 -19.04 -37.40 -64.19
N ASN A 735 -17.89 -36.74 -64.09
CA ASN A 735 -17.71 -35.30 -64.34
C ASN A 735 -18.72 -34.44 -63.56
N VAL A 736 -18.79 -34.66 -62.24
CA VAL A 736 -19.73 -33.93 -61.38
C VAL A 736 -19.14 -32.55 -61.07
N SER A 737 -19.83 -31.48 -61.47
CA SER A 737 -19.45 -30.10 -61.17
C SER A 737 -20.54 -29.40 -60.36
N ILE A 738 -20.12 -28.65 -59.34
CA ILE A 738 -21.02 -27.92 -58.45
C ILE A 738 -20.84 -26.42 -58.69
N GLU A 739 -21.93 -25.72 -58.98
CA GLU A 739 -21.98 -24.27 -59.20
C GLU A 739 -22.94 -23.64 -58.20
N VAL A 740 -22.55 -22.50 -57.61
CA VAL A 740 -23.39 -21.72 -56.69
C VAL A 740 -23.64 -20.36 -57.33
N THR A 741 -24.91 -19.97 -57.41
CA THR A 741 -25.34 -18.70 -58.02
C THR A 741 -26.36 -18.01 -57.11
N GLY A 742 -26.39 -16.67 -57.10
CA GLY A 742 -27.25 -15.89 -56.21
C GLY A 742 -26.53 -14.71 -55.55
N LEU A 743 -27.26 -13.93 -54.75
CA LEU A 743 -26.69 -12.81 -53.99
C LEU A 743 -25.65 -13.37 -53.02
N LEU A 744 -24.48 -12.72 -52.92
CA LEU A 744 -23.30 -13.16 -52.13
C LEU A 744 -22.52 -14.36 -52.69
N SER A 745 -22.94 -15.00 -53.80
CA SER A 745 -22.21 -16.14 -54.42
C SER A 745 -20.74 -15.87 -54.76
N GLN A 746 -20.37 -14.60 -55.00
CA GLN A 746 -18.98 -14.15 -55.20
C GLN A 746 -18.04 -14.37 -54.00
N TYR A 747 -18.61 -14.54 -52.81
CA TYR A 747 -17.90 -14.79 -51.55
C TYR A 747 -17.93 -16.26 -51.13
N LEU A 748 -18.58 -17.12 -51.93
CA LEU A 748 -18.66 -18.56 -51.70
C LEU A 748 -17.78 -19.32 -52.68
N ARG A 749 -17.06 -20.33 -52.18
CA ARG A 749 -16.28 -21.25 -53.00
C ARG A 749 -16.51 -22.69 -52.57
N VAL A 750 -16.68 -23.58 -53.56
CA VAL A 750 -16.86 -25.02 -53.36
C VAL A 750 -15.54 -25.77 -53.57
N GLU A 751 -15.18 -26.64 -52.64
CA GLU A 751 -13.99 -27.48 -52.70
C GLU A 751 -14.30 -28.98 -52.45
N PRO A 752 -13.92 -29.89 -53.37
CA PRO A 752 -13.46 -29.61 -54.74
C PRO A 752 -14.62 -29.18 -55.65
N LYS A 753 -14.37 -28.22 -56.56
CA LYS A 753 -15.35 -27.76 -57.56
C LYS A 753 -15.74 -28.85 -58.58
N PHE A 754 -14.89 -29.87 -58.71
CA PHE A 754 -15.02 -30.96 -59.67
C PHE A 754 -14.73 -32.30 -58.99
N VAL A 755 -15.64 -33.26 -59.19
CA VAL A 755 -15.51 -34.64 -58.73
C VAL A 755 -15.55 -35.56 -59.95
N ALA A 756 -14.45 -36.30 -60.18
CA ALA A 756 -14.28 -37.11 -61.38
C ALA A 756 -15.33 -38.23 -61.50
N LYS A 757 -15.62 -38.92 -60.38
CA LYS A 757 -16.54 -40.06 -60.34
C LYS A 757 -17.18 -40.21 -58.96
N ILE A 758 -18.49 -40.44 -58.92
CA ILE A 758 -19.23 -40.93 -57.75
C ILE A 758 -19.81 -42.32 -58.13
N PRO A 759 -19.42 -43.39 -57.40
CA PRO A 759 -19.85 -44.76 -57.72
C PRO A 759 -21.35 -44.95 -57.49
N LYS A 760 -21.88 -46.10 -57.95
CA LYS A 760 -23.27 -46.50 -57.69
C LYS A 760 -23.55 -46.49 -56.17
N ASP A 761 -24.69 -45.92 -55.78
CA ASP A 761 -25.16 -45.82 -54.39
C ASP A 761 -24.18 -45.11 -53.42
N GLY A 762 -23.17 -44.39 -53.96
CA GLY A 762 -22.17 -43.66 -53.19
C GLY A 762 -22.46 -42.17 -53.07
N SER A 763 -21.74 -41.51 -52.18
CA SER A 763 -21.74 -40.05 -52.01
C SER A 763 -20.32 -39.51 -51.90
N TYR A 764 -20.15 -38.22 -52.17
CA TYR A 764 -18.86 -37.53 -52.09
C TYR A 764 -18.97 -36.29 -51.20
N PRO A 765 -18.14 -36.17 -50.14
CA PRO A 765 -18.13 -34.99 -49.28
C PRO A 765 -17.40 -33.84 -49.96
N THR A 766 -18.00 -32.66 -49.94
CA THR A 766 -17.40 -31.39 -50.38
C THR A 766 -17.58 -30.34 -49.30
N LYS A 767 -16.88 -29.21 -49.42
CA LYS A 767 -16.95 -28.10 -48.48
C LYS A 767 -17.34 -26.84 -49.22
N ILE A 768 -18.26 -26.07 -48.64
CA ILE A 768 -18.60 -24.72 -49.08
C ILE A 768 -17.92 -23.77 -48.10
N ILE A 769 -17.00 -22.95 -48.59
CA ILE A 769 -16.30 -21.94 -47.80
C ILE A 769 -16.92 -20.59 -48.14
N ILE A 770 -17.32 -19.83 -47.12
CA ILE A 770 -17.78 -18.46 -47.27
C ILE A 770 -16.79 -17.52 -46.56
N THR A 771 -16.27 -16.55 -47.31
CA THR A 771 -15.39 -15.51 -46.77
C THR A 771 -16.19 -14.23 -46.61
N ALA A 772 -16.55 -13.87 -45.37
CA ALA A 772 -17.56 -12.85 -45.08
C ALA A 772 -16.92 -11.50 -44.65
N PRO A 773 -16.98 -10.44 -45.46
CA PRO A 773 -16.58 -9.10 -45.05
C PRO A 773 -17.46 -8.53 -43.93
N ALA A 774 -16.90 -7.65 -43.09
CA ALA A 774 -17.59 -7.06 -41.93
C ALA A 774 -18.80 -6.16 -42.25
N TYR A 775 -19.01 -5.80 -43.53
CA TYR A 775 -20.09 -4.91 -43.97
C TYR A 775 -21.34 -5.65 -44.48
N PHE A 776 -21.44 -6.98 -44.28
CA PHE A 776 -22.65 -7.70 -44.66
C PHE A 776 -23.87 -7.20 -43.86
N THR A 777 -24.90 -6.79 -44.59
CA THR A 777 -26.19 -6.35 -44.04
C THR A 777 -27.00 -7.56 -43.59
N GLU A 778 -27.56 -7.50 -42.38
CA GLU A 778 -28.42 -8.52 -41.80
C GLU A 778 -29.62 -8.85 -42.71
N GLY A 779 -29.91 -10.14 -42.89
CA GLY A 779 -31.02 -10.59 -43.74
C GLY A 779 -30.91 -12.04 -44.22
N GLU A 780 -31.99 -12.51 -44.85
CA GLU A 780 -32.05 -13.81 -45.52
C GLU A 780 -31.74 -13.66 -47.01
N HIS A 781 -30.84 -14.49 -47.52
CA HIS A 781 -30.37 -14.47 -48.90
C HIS A 781 -30.53 -15.84 -49.56
N GLU A 782 -31.25 -15.91 -50.69
CA GLU A 782 -31.40 -17.15 -51.44
C GLU A 782 -30.18 -17.41 -52.34
N LEU A 783 -29.63 -18.62 -52.22
CA LEU A 783 -28.57 -19.19 -53.04
C LEU A 783 -29.12 -20.39 -53.82
N THR A 784 -28.73 -20.52 -55.09
CA THR A 784 -29.09 -21.64 -55.95
C THR A 784 -27.86 -22.49 -56.24
N PHE A 785 -27.90 -23.75 -55.81
CA PHE A 785 -26.88 -24.76 -56.07
C PHE A 785 -27.27 -25.56 -57.30
N THR A 786 -26.36 -25.65 -58.27
CA THR A 786 -26.54 -26.40 -59.51
C THR A 786 -25.50 -27.51 -59.59
N ILE A 787 -25.96 -28.76 -59.70
CA ILE A 787 -25.08 -29.92 -59.91
C ILE A 787 -25.26 -30.40 -61.35
N LYS A 788 -24.15 -30.42 -62.10
CA LYS A 788 -24.11 -30.98 -63.46
C LYS A 788 -23.28 -32.26 -63.42
N SER A 789 -23.75 -33.31 -64.10
CA SER A 789 -23.04 -34.59 -64.17
C SER A 789 -23.37 -35.35 -65.45
N THR A 790 -22.58 -36.39 -65.74
CA THR A 790 -22.88 -37.38 -66.78
C THR A 790 -23.18 -38.72 -66.10
N VAL A 791 -24.41 -39.18 -66.22
CA VAL A 791 -24.86 -40.47 -65.67
C VAL A 791 -24.57 -41.56 -66.68
N ILE A 792 -23.87 -42.61 -66.26
CA ILE A 792 -23.49 -43.75 -67.08
C ILE A 792 -24.19 -45.00 -66.55
N LYS A 793 -25.01 -45.63 -67.40
CA LYS A 793 -25.66 -46.92 -67.13
C LYS A 793 -25.41 -47.86 -68.30
N GLY A 794 -24.42 -48.74 -68.17
CA GLY A 794 -23.94 -49.57 -69.28
C GLY A 794 -23.22 -48.73 -70.35
N VAL A 795 -23.70 -48.79 -71.61
CA VAL A 795 -23.12 -48.03 -72.76
C VAL A 795 -23.78 -46.64 -72.93
N VAL A 796 -24.89 -46.38 -72.25
CA VAL A 796 -25.66 -45.14 -72.37
C VAL A 796 -25.09 -44.06 -71.45
N ARG A 797 -24.81 -42.87 -72.02
CA ARG A 797 -24.33 -41.68 -71.31
C ARG A 797 -25.37 -40.56 -71.41
N THR A 798 -25.91 -40.13 -70.28
CA THR A 798 -26.93 -39.07 -70.21
C THR A 798 -26.41 -37.91 -69.39
N LYS A 799 -26.53 -36.67 -69.89
CA LYS A 799 -26.23 -35.48 -69.09
C LYS A 799 -27.39 -35.22 -68.13
N ALA A 800 -27.07 -34.98 -66.86
CA ALA A 800 -28.01 -34.61 -65.83
C ALA A 800 -27.64 -33.23 -65.26
N THR A 801 -28.63 -32.38 -65.05
CA THR A 801 -28.48 -31.08 -64.39
C THR A 801 -29.64 -30.88 -63.45
N GLU A 802 -29.33 -30.64 -62.19
CA GLU A 802 -30.32 -30.49 -61.12
C GLU A 802 -29.98 -29.26 -60.30
N THR A 803 -31.00 -28.55 -59.83
CA THR A 803 -30.87 -27.30 -59.07
C THR A 803 -31.65 -27.36 -57.77
N THR A 804 -31.09 -26.80 -56.70
CA THR A 804 -31.79 -26.61 -55.41
C THR A 804 -31.57 -25.20 -54.87
N LYS A 805 -32.55 -24.70 -54.10
CA LYS A 805 -32.48 -23.41 -53.40
C LYS A 805 -32.12 -23.62 -51.94
N VAL A 806 -31.27 -22.75 -51.42
CA VAL A 806 -30.75 -22.73 -50.05
C VAL A 806 -30.81 -21.30 -49.54
N VAL A 807 -31.22 -21.10 -48.28
CA VAL A 807 -31.26 -19.78 -47.64
C VAL A 807 -30.03 -19.59 -46.76
N LEU A 808 -29.32 -18.49 -46.93
CA LEU A 808 -28.23 -18.04 -46.05
C LEU A 808 -28.76 -16.90 -45.19
N ARG A 809 -28.78 -17.07 -43.87
CA ARG A 809 -29.17 -16.04 -42.91
C ARG A 809 -27.93 -15.40 -42.31
N VAL A 810 -27.79 -14.08 -42.45
CA VAL A 810 -26.64 -13.33 -41.93
C VAL A 810 -27.06 -12.56 -40.68
N HIS A 811 -26.35 -12.78 -39.57
CA HIS A 811 -26.54 -12.09 -38.29
C HIS A 811 -25.32 -11.23 -37.94
N GLU A 812 -25.52 -10.08 -37.29
CA GLU A 812 -24.40 -9.27 -36.75
C GLU A 812 -23.80 -9.87 -35.46
N ILE A 813 -24.63 -10.53 -34.67
CA ILE A 813 -24.28 -11.13 -33.38
C ILE A 813 -24.62 -12.62 -33.44
N SER A 814 -23.73 -13.47 -32.92
CA SER A 814 -23.98 -14.91 -32.94
C SER A 814 -25.06 -15.30 -31.94
N THR A 815 -25.75 -16.40 -32.19
CA THR A 815 -26.74 -16.96 -31.26
C THR A 815 -26.13 -17.27 -29.88
N ASP A 816 -24.85 -17.66 -29.84
CA ASP A 816 -24.14 -17.94 -28.58
C ASP A 816 -23.86 -16.64 -27.81
N ASP A 817 -23.38 -15.59 -28.49
CA ASP A 817 -23.14 -14.27 -27.88
C ASP A 817 -24.46 -13.63 -27.39
N ALA A 818 -25.55 -13.78 -28.15
CA ALA A 818 -26.87 -13.28 -27.74
C ALA A 818 -27.42 -14.02 -26.52
N LYS A 819 -27.12 -15.33 -26.39
CA LYS A 819 -27.48 -16.13 -25.22
C LYS A 819 -26.64 -15.73 -24.00
N GLU A 820 -25.36 -15.43 -24.20
CA GLU A 820 -24.47 -14.91 -23.16
C GLU A 820 -24.98 -13.55 -22.64
N LEU A 821 -25.36 -12.62 -23.53
CA LEU A 821 -25.92 -11.31 -23.15
C LEU A 821 -27.21 -11.42 -22.32
N ILE A 822 -28.06 -12.42 -22.59
CA ILE A 822 -29.24 -12.71 -21.77
C ILE A 822 -28.83 -13.22 -20.38
N GLY A 823 -27.81 -14.08 -20.32
CA GLY A 823 -27.22 -14.56 -19.07
C GLY A 823 -26.64 -13.41 -18.23
N ASP A 824 -25.88 -12.53 -18.85
CA ASP A 824 -25.29 -11.34 -18.23
C ASP A 824 -26.38 -10.39 -17.71
N THR A 825 -27.41 -10.13 -18.51
CA THR A 825 -28.56 -9.30 -18.12
C THR A 825 -29.33 -9.90 -16.95
N ALA A 826 -29.44 -11.24 -16.87
CA ALA A 826 -30.00 -11.91 -15.69
C ALA A 826 -29.09 -11.75 -14.45
N GLY A 827 -27.77 -11.79 -14.64
CA GLY A 827 -26.78 -11.50 -13.59
C GLY A 827 -26.88 -10.08 -13.03
N LEU A 828 -27.21 -9.09 -13.87
CA LEU A 828 -27.44 -7.70 -13.46
C LEU A 828 -28.62 -7.56 -12.49
N ILE A 829 -29.68 -8.35 -12.65
CA ILE A 829 -30.82 -8.37 -11.73
C ILE A 829 -30.38 -8.85 -10.34
N ALA A 830 -29.59 -9.92 -10.28
CA ALA A 830 -29.04 -10.43 -9.01
C ALA A 830 -28.15 -9.39 -8.32
N LYS A 831 -27.36 -8.63 -9.10
CA LYS A 831 -26.52 -7.53 -8.60
C LYS A 831 -27.35 -6.41 -7.97
N LEU A 832 -28.47 -6.00 -8.59
CA LEU A 832 -29.39 -5.00 -8.02
C LEU A 832 -30.12 -5.52 -6.78
N GLN A 833 -30.59 -6.76 -6.80
CA GLN A 833 -31.31 -7.38 -5.67
C GLN A 833 -30.41 -7.52 -4.45
N LYS A 834 -29.15 -7.93 -4.63
CA LYS A 834 -28.15 -8.00 -3.55
C LYS A 834 -27.86 -6.62 -2.94
N ALA A 835 -27.93 -5.56 -3.74
CA ALA A 835 -27.79 -4.18 -3.29
C ALA A 835 -29.09 -3.59 -2.69
N GLY A 836 -30.21 -4.33 -2.74
CA GLY A 836 -31.52 -3.88 -2.25
C GLY A 836 -32.19 -2.84 -3.15
N PHE A 837 -31.79 -2.73 -4.43
CA PHE A 837 -32.33 -1.74 -5.37
C PHE A 837 -33.55 -2.29 -6.14
N TYR A 838 -34.35 -1.38 -6.70
CA TYR A 838 -35.55 -1.72 -7.48
C TYR A 838 -35.17 -2.44 -8.80
N SER A 839 -35.58 -3.70 -8.96
CA SER A 839 -35.17 -4.56 -10.09
C SER A 839 -36.19 -4.71 -11.23
N LYS A 840 -37.47 -4.35 -11.00
CA LYS A 840 -38.56 -4.61 -11.96
C LYS A 840 -38.36 -3.96 -13.34
N GLY A 841 -37.66 -2.83 -13.40
CA GLY A 841 -37.34 -2.16 -14.66
C GLY A 841 -36.44 -3.01 -15.57
N ILE A 842 -35.45 -3.68 -14.98
CA ILE A 842 -34.53 -4.57 -15.72
C ILE A 842 -35.17 -5.93 -15.99
N GLU A 843 -36.01 -6.44 -15.09
CA GLU A 843 -36.81 -7.65 -15.35
C GLU A 843 -37.68 -7.49 -16.61
N ALA A 844 -38.23 -6.29 -16.84
CA ALA A 844 -38.98 -5.98 -18.05
C ALA A 844 -38.09 -5.93 -19.31
N LEU A 845 -36.86 -5.43 -19.21
CA LEU A 845 -35.89 -5.42 -20.31
C LEU A 845 -35.40 -6.84 -20.65
N LEU A 846 -35.11 -7.65 -19.62
CA LEU A 846 -34.73 -9.05 -19.79
C LEU A 846 -35.85 -9.85 -20.48
N LYS A 847 -37.12 -9.63 -20.10
CA LYS A 847 -38.25 -10.29 -20.75
C LYS A 847 -38.38 -9.91 -22.23
N LYS A 848 -38.10 -8.64 -22.57
CA LYS A 848 -38.07 -8.18 -23.98
C LYS A 848 -36.89 -8.79 -24.74
N ALA A 849 -35.72 -8.88 -24.11
CA ALA A 849 -34.53 -9.50 -24.70
C ALA A 849 -34.74 -11.01 -24.94
N GLN A 850 -35.40 -11.72 -24.01
CA GLN A 850 -35.79 -13.12 -24.18
C GLN A 850 -36.76 -13.30 -25.36
N ALA A 851 -37.77 -12.42 -25.48
CA ALA A 851 -38.69 -12.44 -26.62
C ALA A 851 -37.98 -12.15 -27.95
N GLY A 852 -37.02 -11.21 -27.98
CA GLY A 852 -36.19 -10.91 -29.15
C GLY A 852 -35.30 -12.09 -29.56
N PHE A 853 -34.77 -12.83 -28.60
CA PHE A 853 -34.01 -14.06 -28.85
C PHE A 853 -34.87 -15.18 -29.43
N GLU A 854 -36.09 -15.36 -28.93
CA GLU A 854 -37.07 -16.33 -29.45
C GLU A 854 -37.52 -15.98 -30.88
N SER A 855 -37.59 -14.69 -31.23
CA SER A 855 -37.90 -14.23 -32.59
C SER A 855 -36.70 -14.14 -33.54
N GLY A 856 -35.48 -14.42 -33.05
CA GLY A 856 -34.23 -14.37 -33.84
C GLY A 856 -33.68 -12.96 -34.11
N ASP A 857 -34.16 -11.93 -33.39
CA ASP A 857 -33.69 -10.55 -33.48
C ASP A 857 -32.57 -10.31 -32.45
N TYR A 858 -31.38 -10.81 -32.74
CA TYR A 858 -30.23 -10.75 -31.82
C TYR A 858 -29.67 -9.33 -31.62
N LYS A 859 -29.96 -8.41 -32.56
CA LYS A 859 -29.62 -7.01 -32.42
C LYS A 859 -30.41 -6.34 -31.30
N SER A 860 -31.72 -6.57 -31.27
CA SER A 860 -32.58 -6.08 -30.18
C SER A 860 -32.13 -6.61 -28.81
N VAL A 861 -31.65 -7.86 -28.74
CA VAL A 861 -31.08 -8.44 -27.52
C VAL A 861 -29.87 -7.66 -27.03
N SER A 862 -28.97 -7.28 -27.93
CA SER A 862 -27.77 -6.49 -27.57
C SER A 862 -28.09 -5.07 -27.13
N GLU A 863 -29.01 -4.39 -27.82
CA GLU A 863 -29.44 -3.04 -27.46
C GLU A 863 -30.12 -3.03 -26.08
N LEU A 864 -31.07 -3.95 -25.84
CA LEU A 864 -31.75 -4.09 -24.55
C LEU A 864 -30.80 -4.47 -23.40
N SER A 865 -29.77 -5.28 -23.68
CA SER A 865 -28.76 -5.65 -22.69
C SER A 865 -27.85 -4.46 -22.35
N LYS A 866 -27.49 -3.61 -23.33
CA LYS A 866 -26.76 -2.36 -23.10
C LYS A 866 -27.59 -1.37 -22.30
N ASP A 867 -28.87 -1.23 -22.61
CA ASP A 867 -29.79 -0.37 -21.85
C ASP A 867 -29.91 -0.85 -20.40
N ALA A 868 -30.02 -2.17 -20.18
CA ALA A 868 -30.03 -2.75 -18.85
C ALA A 868 -28.73 -2.46 -18.08
N GLN A 869 -27.56 -2.62 -18.72
CA GLN A 869 -26.26 -2.30 -18.13
C GLN A 869 -26.17 -0.83 -17.74
N GLN A 870 -26.55 0.09 -18.63
CA GLN A 870 -26.53 1.53 -18.36
C GLN A 870 -27.45 1.91 -17.19
N LEU A 871 -28.62 1.27 -17.09
CA LEU A 871 -29.57 1.50 -16.00
C LEU A 871 -29.02 1.02 -14.66
N VAL A 872 -28.30 -0.11 -14.63
CA VAL A 872 -27.56 -0.58 -13.44
C VAL A 872 -26.45 0.41 -13.05
N ASP A 873 -25.66 0.86 -14.01
CA ASP A 873 -24.55 1.77 -13.74
C ASP A 873 -25.06 3.10 -13.16
N ASN A 874 -26.16 3.62 -13.70
CA ASN A 874 -26.85 4.80 -13.16
C ASN A 874 -27.43 4.55 -11.76
N ALA A 875 -27.90 3.34 -11.46
CA ALA A 875 -28.36 2.99 -10.12
C ALA A 875 -27.20 3.06 -9.11
N PHE A 876 -26.08 2.39 -9.38
CA PHE A 876 -24.91 2.41 -8.48
C PHE A 876 -24.28 3.80 -8.37
N ALA A 877 -24.22 4.58 -9.47
CA ALA A 877 -23.76 5.95 -9.44
C ALA A 877 -24.66 6.86 -8.59
N SER A 878 -25.98 6.71 -8.71
CA SER A 878 -26.97 7.47 -7.92
C SER A 878 -26.91 7.12 -6.43
N ASP A 879 -26.81 5.84 -6.07
CA ASP A 879 -26.66 5.40 -4.68
C ASP A 879 -25.38 5.97 -4.04
N LYS A 880 -24.26 5.90 -4.78
CA LYS A 880 -22.99 6.51 -4.35
C LYS A 880 -23.15 8.01 -4.13
N GLY A 881 -23.78 8.72 -5.06
CA GLY A 881 -24.04 10.15 -4.95
C GLY A 881 -24.97 10.50 -3.78
N ILE A 882 -26.04 9.73 -3.56
CA ILE A 882 -26.95 9.90 -2.41
C ILE A 882 -26.20 9.71 -1.09
N LYS A 883 -25.37 8.68 -0.97
CA LYS A 883 -24.58 8.37 0.24
C LYS A 883 -23.46 9.38 0.49
N SER A 884 -22.89 9.96 -0.56
CA SER A 884 -21.84 10.97 -0.46
C SER A 884 -22.41 12.35 -0.14
N LEU A 885 -23.42 12.79 -0.89
CA LEU A 885 -23.98 14.14 -0.80
C LEU A 885 -24.94 14.29 0.40
N GLY A 886 -25.62 13.22 0.82
CA GLY A 886 -26.56 13.26 1.95
C GLY A 886 -25.96 13.80 3.25
N PRO A 887 -24.89 13.18 3.79
CA PRO A 887 -24.22 13.68 4.98
C PRO A 887 -23.63 15.08 4.80
N GLN A 888 -23.20 15.44 3.58
CA GLN A 888 -22.64 16.76 3.28
C GLN A 888 -23.69 17.87 3.33
N VAL A 889 -24.88 17.62 2.78
CA VAL A 889 -26.03 18.55 2.84
C VAL A 889 -26.58 18.66 4.26
N GLU A 890 -26.72 17.55 4.97
CA GLU A 890 -27.18 17.54 6.37
C GLU A 890 -26.17 18.23 7.31
N GLY A 891 -24.87 17.94 7.12
CA GLY A 891 -23.78 18.59 7.84
C GLY A 891 -23.74 20.09 7.57
N ALA A 892 -23.82 20.52 6.31
CA ALA A 892 -23.86 21.94 5.96
C ALA A 892 -25.10 22.66 6.55
N GLY A 893 -26.26 22.01 6.55
CA GLY A 893 -27.47 22.53 7.20
C GLY A 893 -27.31 22.69 8.72
N ASN A 894 -26.74 21.69 9.40
CA ASN A 894 -26.44 21.74 10.84
C ASN A 894 -25.38 22.79 11.20
N LEU A 895 -24.52 23.15 10.25
CA LEU A 895 -23.55 24.25 10.35
C LEU A 895 -24.15 25.63 10.02
N GLY A 896 -25.43 25.69 9.64
CA GLY A 896 -26.21 26.91 9.37
C GLY A 896 -26.21 27.37 7.91
N ALA A 897 -25.56 26.65 6.98
CA ALA A 897 -25.54 27.00 5.56
C ALA A 897 -26.93 26.81 4.93
N ARG A 898 -27.36 27.76 4.09
CA ARG A 898 -28.64 27.65 3.35
C ARG A 898 -28.46 26.70 2.17
N VAL A 899 -28.68 25.41 2.41
CA VAL A 899 -28.59 24.32 1.41
C VAL A 899 -29.96 23.80 0.97
N SER A 900 -30.96 24.69 0.87
CA SER A 900 -32.36 24.32 0.66
C SER A 900 -32.62 23.73 -0.73
N GLU A 901 -31.96 24.23 -1.78
CA GLU A 901 -32.16 23.68 -3.12
C GLU A 901 -31.41 22.37 -3.31
N SER A 902 -30.19 22.25 -2.75
CA SER A 902 -29.45 20.98 -2.74
C SER A 902 -30.22 19.88 -2.00
N ALA A 903 -30.84 20.20 -0.86
CA ALA A 903 -31.68 19.27 -0.12
C ALA A 903 -32.94 18.87 -0.91
N ARG A 904 -33.58 19.82 -1.61
CA ARG A 904 -34.75 19.54 -2.47
C ARG A 904 -34.39 18.60 -3.62
N LEU A 905 -33.32 18.89 -4.36
CA LEU A 905 -32.86 18.08 -5.48
C LEU A 905 -32.43 16.68 -5.04
N LEU A 906 -31.72 16.57 -3.91
CA LEU A 906 -31.35 15.29 -3.31
C LEU A 906 -32.59 14.47 -2.91
N ASN A 907 -33.63 15.10 -2.37
CA ASN A 907 -34.88 14.41 -2.03
C ASN A 907 -35.66 13.96 -3.27
N LEU A 908 -35.68 14.75 -4.35
CA LEU A 908 -36.21 14.32 -5.64
C LEU A 908 -35.42 13.12 -6.20
N ALA A 909 -34.09 13.14 -6.10
CA ALA A 909 -33.23 12.04 -6.53
C ALA A 909 -33.51 10.76 -5.72
N LYS A 910 -33.60 10.85 -4.39
CA LYS A 910 -33.98 9.72 -3.51
C LYS A 910 -35.36 9.16 -3.87
N ALA A 911 -36.33 10.02 -4.18
CA ALA A 911 -37.66 9.59 -4.58
C ALA A 911 -37.69 8.92 -5.97
N ALA A 912 -36.91 9.42 -6.94
CA ALA A 912 -36.74 8.78 -8.25
C ALA A 912 -36.03 7.42 -8.11
N PHE A 913 -34.97 7.37 -7.31
CA PHE A 913 -34.20 6.17 -7.01
C PHE A 913 -35.06 5.07 -6.36
N ALA A 914 -35.87 5.43 -5.36
CA ALA A 914 -36.77 4.48 -4.69
C ALA A 914 -37.84 3.89 -5.62
N ARG A 915 -38.22 4.62 -6.68
CA ARG A 915 -39.17 4.14 -7.69
C ARG A 915 -38.51 3.42 -8.88
N GLY A 916 -37.18 3.26 -8.87
CA GLY A 916 -36.43 2.59 -9.94
C GLY A 916 -36.14 3.42 -11.18
N ASP A 917 -36.39 4.73 -11.14
CA ASP A 917 -36.02 5.66 -12.21
C ASP A 917 -34.59 6.17 -12.00
N PHE A 918 -33.62 5.30 -12.30
CA PHE A 918 -32.21 5.55 -12.03
C PHE A 918 -31.60 6.61 -12.95
N ASN A 919 -32.15 6.82 -14.15
CA ASN A 919 -31.69 7.86 -15.07
C ASN A 919 -32.00 9.24 -14.51
N THR A 920 -33.25 9.48 -14.11
CA THR A 920 -33.64 10.74 -13.47
C THR A 920 -32.93 10.93 -12.12
N ALA A 921 -32.75 9.87 -11.34
CA ALA A 921 -31.99 9.95 -10.09
C ALA A 921 -30.55 10.41 -10.32
N ALA A 922 -29.86 9.86 -11.33
CA ALA A 922 -28.47 10.22 -11.65
C ALA A 922 -28.34 11.69 -12.09
N GLU A 923 -29.29 12.19 -12.90
CA GLU A 923 -29.33 13.60 -13.31
C GLU A 923 -29.54 14.52 -12.11
N ARG A 924 -30.52 14.21 -11.25
CA ARG A 924 -30.82 15.03 -10.06
C ARG A 924 -29.69 15.03 -9.04
N ILE A 925 -28.92 13.95 -8.93
CA ILE A 925 -27.70 13.92 -8.11
C ILE A 925 -26.63 14.83 -8.68
N LYS A 926 -26.36 14.79 -9.98
CA LYS A 926 -25.39 15.69 -10.60
C LYS A 926 -25.78 17.16 -10.44
N GLU A 927 -27.06 17.48 -10.60
CA GLU A 927 -27.59 18.82 -10.34
C GLU A 927 -27.44 19.21 -8.86
N ALA A 928 -27.73 18.30 -7.93
CA ALA A 928 -27.60 18.53 -6.50
C ALA A 928 -26.13 18.75 -6.08
N GLU A 929 -25.18 18.00 -6.65
CA GLU A 929 -23.74 18.18 -6.41
C GLU A 929 -23.25 19.55 -6.87
N LEU A 930 -23.61 19.95 -8.10
CA LEU A 930 -23.27 21.28 -8.63
C LEU A 930 -23.91 22.40 -7.80
N THR A 931 -25.18 22.24 -7.42
CA THR A 931 -25.89 23.22 -6.60
C THR A 931 -25.30 23.32 -5.20
N TYR A 932 -24.90 22.20 -4.60
CA TYR A 932 -24.26 22.17 -3.28
C TYR A 932 -22.93 22.90 -3.29
N LEU A 933 -22.11 22.71 -4.33
CA LEU A 933 -20.86 23.45 -4.50
C LEU A 933 -21.10 24.96 -4.61
N VAL A 934 -22.21 25.40 -5.19
CA VAL A 934 -22.58 26.82 -5.25
C VAL A 934 -23.11 27.33 -3.91
N GLU A 935 -23.99 26.59 -3.23
CA GLU A 935 -24.60 26.99 -1.95
C GLU A 935 -23.60 27.00 -0.78
N THR A 936 -22.52 26.21 -0.85
CA THR A 936 -21.50 26.12 0.23
C THR A 936 -20.28 27.02 0.03
N LYS A 937 -20.07 27.55 -1.18
CA LYS A 937 -18.91 28.41 -1.46
C LYS A 937 -19.04 29.76 -0.77
N GLY A 938 -18.19 30.00 0.23
CA GLY A 938 -18.08 31.29 0.93
C GLY A 938 -18.87 31.41 2.23
N TYR A 939 -19.40 30.31 2.79
CA TYR A 939 -20.16 30.33 4.04
C TYR A 939 -19.26 30.11 5.27
N PHE A 940 -19.12 31.11 6.15
CA PHE A 940 -18.41 31.02 7.43
C PHE A 940 -19.36 31.37 8.59
N ASN A 941 -19.62 30.41 9.49
CA ASN A 941 -20.47 30.61 10.66
C ASN A 941 -19.63 30.85 11.92
N PHE A 942 -19.52 32.12 12.33
CA PHE A 942 -18.74 32.58 13.48
C PHE A 942 -19.18 31.93 14.81
N ALA A 943 -20.48 31.68 15.00
CA ALA A 943 -21.00 31.10 16.24
C ALA A 943 -20.60 29.62 16.41
N TYR A 944 -20.60 28.85 15.32
CA TYR A 944 -20.14 27.46 15.32
C TYR A 944 -18.61 27.36 15.52
N PHE A 945 -17.84 28.27 14.90
CA PHE A 945 -16.39 28.35 15.08
C PHE A 945 -15.99 28.54 16.55
N ILE A 946 -16.69 29.44 17.27
CA ILE A 946 -16.45 29.66 18.71
C ILE A 946 -16.81 28.43 19.54
N ARG A 947 -17.93 27.76 19.26
CA ARG A 947 -18.37 26.59 20.06
C ARG A 947 -17.46 25.38 19.86
N SER A 948 -17.05 25.11 18.63
CA SER A 948 -16.20 23.96 18.28
C SER A 948 -14.75 24.13 18.78
N ASN A 949 -14.25 25.36 18.80
CA ASN A 949 -12.88 25.67 19.23
C ASN A 949 -12.78 26.31 20.62
N PHE A 950 -13.85 26.25 21.43
CA PHE A 950 -13.95 26.98 22.70
C PHE A 950 -12.77 26.70 23.65
N ARG A 951 -12.30 25.44 23.74
CA ARG A 951 -11.14 25.07 24.58
C ARG A 951 -9.84 25.69 24.07
N ASN A 952 -9.63 25.70 22.76
CA ASN A 952 -8.43 26.27 22.14
C ASN A 952 -8.46 27.80 22.23
N ILE A 953 -9.63 28.41 22.05
CA ILE A 953 -9.84 29.84 22.24
C ILE A 953 -9.56 30.19 23.71
N LEU A 954 -10.12 29.47 24.67
CA LEU A 954 -9.86 29.66 26.11
C LEU A 954 -8.37 29.52 26.46
N LEU A 955 -7.69 28.50 25.92
CA LEU A 955 -6.24 28.32 26.11
C LEU A 955 -5.45 29.48 25.49
N SER A 956 -5.85 29.97 24.32
CA SER A 956 -5.20 31.11 23.66
C SER A 956 -5.43 32.42 24.40
N THR A 957 -6.62 32.66 24.96
CA THR A 957 -6.87 33.84 25.80
C THR A 957 -6.13 33.75 27.12
N VAL A 958 -6.07 32.58 27.76
CA VAL A 958 -5.24 32.38 28.98
C VAL A 958 -3.77 32.60 28.65
N ALA A 959 -3.26 32.08 27.53
CA ALA A 959 -1.89 32.31 27.09
C ALA A 959 -1.62 33.79 26.79
N ALA A 960 -2.55 34.50 26.14
CA ALA A 960 -2.46 35.92 25.87
C ALA A 960 -2.47 36.77 27.16
N ILE A 961 -3.28 36.37 28.16
CA ILE A 961 -3.30 36.99 29.50
C ILE A 961 -1.97 36.73 30.22
N LEU A 962 -1.42 35.51 30.15
CA LEU A 962 -0.12 35.20 30.75
C LEU A 962 1.03 35.96 30.06
N LEU A 963 0.95 36.14 28.74
CA LEU A 963 1.90 36.94 27.96
C LEU A 963 1.78 38.43 28.30
N SER A 964 0.58 38.98 28.43
CA SER A 964 0.38 40.39 28.81
C SER A 964 0.84 40.66 30.23
N VAL A 965 0.58 39.74 31.17
CA VAL A 965 1.07 39.81 32.55
C VAL A 965 2.61 39.67 32.59
N GLY A 966 3.17 38.72 31.85
CA GLY A 966 4.62 38.53 31.77
C GLY A 966 5.36 39.73 31.17
N THR A 967 4.82 40.31 30.10
CA THR A 967 5.38 41.52 29.47
C THR A 967 5.27 42.75 30.38
N TYR A 968 4.18 42.91 31.13
CA TYR A 968 4.04 43.95 32.15
C TYR A 968 5.09 43.84 33.27
N PHE A 969 5.27 42.65 33.84
CA PHE A 969 6.27 42.43 34.90
C PHE A 969 7.70 42.61 34.38
N TYR A 970 8.00 42.11 33.18
CA TYR A 970 9.30 42.30 32.56
C TYR A 970 9.61 43.78 32.29
N GLY A 971 8.65 44.53 31.71
CA GLY A 971 8.80 45.95 31.45
C GLY A 971 9.00 46.76 32.73
N THR A 972 8.23 46.47 33.78
CA THR A 972 8.36 47.13 35.08
C THR A 972 9.70 46.81 35.75
N TYR A 973 10.16 45.55 35.69
CA TYR A 973 11.48 45.16 36.20
C TYR A 973 12.62 45.86 35.47
N ALA A 974 12.54 45.96 34.14
CA ALA A 974 13.52 46.64 33.30
C ALA A 974 13.56 48.15 33.63
N TYR A 975 12.40 48.79 33.76
CA TYR A 975 12.29 50.19 34.15
C TYR A 975 12.90 50.48 35.54
N LEU A 976 12.53 49.70 36.55
CA LEU A 976 13.10 49.83 37.90
C LEU A 976 14.62 49.60 37.92
N SER A 977 15.10 48.61 37.15
CA SER A 977 16.54 48.32 37.05
C SER A 977 17.33 49.44 36.35
N HIS A 978 16.75 50.07 35.33
CA HIS A 978 17.37 51.20 34.65
C HIS A 978 17.49 52.42 35.58
N ASN A 979 16.40 52.79 36.26
CA ASN A 979 16.38 53.93 37.18
C ASN A 979 17.30 53.73 38.39
N LEU A 980 17.40 52.50 38.89
CA LEU A 980 18.32 52.16 39.98
C LEU A 980 19.79 52.38 39.58
N ARG A 981 20.20 51.86 38.41
CA ARG A 981 21.54 52.08 37.85
C ARG A 981 21.81 53.57 37.59
N GLY A 982 20.82 54.31 37.12
CA GLY A 982 20.91 55.76 36.93
C GLY A 982 21.18 56.49 38.24
N SER A 983 20.45 56.12 39.29
CA SER A 983 20.58 56.75 40.62
C SER A 983 21.92 56.39 41.29
N GLN A 984 22.40 55.15 41.13
CA GLN A 984 23.74 54.74 41.59
C GLN A 984 24.87 55.51 40.90
N ARG A 985 24.76 55.77 39.59
CA ARG A 985 25.73 56.65 38.90
C ARG A 985 25.68 58.08 39.41
N GLU A 986 24.49 58.61 39.70
CA GLU A 986 24.37 59.95 40.28
C GLU A 986 25.00 60.02 41.67
N GLU A 987 24.87 58.97 42.48
CA GLU A 987 25.56 58.82 43.77
C GLU A 987 27.09 58.90 43.61
N ASP A 988 27.66 58.10 42.69
CA ASP A 988 29.10 58.07 42.42
C ASP A 988 29.62 59.44 41.96
N ILE A 989 28.87 60.14 41.10
CA ILE A 989 29.20 61.49 40.63
C ILE A 989 29.21 62.48 41.79
N LEU A 990 28.19 62.46 42.66
CA LEU A 990 28.11 63.36 43.81
C LEU A 990 29.27 63.13 44.79
N LEU A 991 29.62 61.87 45.07
CA LEU A 991 30.78 61.53 45.89
C LEU A 991 32.09 62.00 45.25
N GLY A 992 32.22 61.91 43.92
CA GLY A 992 33.36 62.45 43.19
C GLY A 992 33.46 63.97 43.25
N LEU A 993 32.33 64.68 43.13
CA LEU A 993 32.26 66.14 43.25
C LEU A 993 32.61 66.61 44.67
N MET A 994 32.12 65.91 45.70
CA MET A 994 32.45 66.20 47.10
C MET A 994 33.97 66.07 47.35
N LYS A 995 34.59 64.99 46.87
CA LYS A 995 36.05 64.80 46.96
C LYS A 995 36.83 65.90 46.23
N THR A 996 36.35 66.32 45.07
CA THR A 996 37.00 67.38 44.27
C THR A 996 36.95 68.72 45.02
N ILE A 997 35.79 69.09 45.58
CA ILE A 997 35.65 70.32 46.37
C ILE A 997 36.47 70.27 47.67
N GLN A 998 36.56 69.11 48.33
CA GLN A 998 37.47 68.92 49.48
C GLN A 998 38.92 69.20 49.09
N ARG A 999 39.38 68.64 47.96
CA ARG A 999 40.74 68.88 47.45
C ARG A 999 40.97 70.35 47.12
N GLU A 1000 40.03 70.97 46.41
CA GLU A 1000 40.13 72.38 46.02
C GLU A 1000 40.19 73.34 47.22
N CYS A 1001 39.49 73.02 48.32
CA CYS A 1001 39.49 73.84 49.54
C CYS A 1001 40.72 73.57 50.44
N PHE A 1002 41.01 72.31 50.75
CA PHE A 1002 42.01 71.97 51.77
C PHE A 1002 43.43 71.76 51.24
N GLU A 1003 43.58 71.24 50.01
CA GLU A 1003 44.88 71.00 49.40
C GLU A 1003 45.29 72.15 48.48
N GLU A 1004 44.40 72.54 47.56
CA GLU A 1004 44.69 73.55 46.53
C GLU A 1004 44.42 74.99 46.99
N LYS A 1005 43.70 75.18 48.11
CA LYS A 1005 43.35 76.48 48.74
C LYS A 1005 42.65 77.47 47.80
N LYS A 1006 41.89 76.97 46.83
CA LYS A 1006 41.20 77.77 45.80
C LYS A 1006 39.80 78.26 46.19
N MET A 1007 39.27 77.79 47.32
CA MET A 1007 37.91 78.07 47.78
C MET A 1007 37.92 78.49 49.26
N SER A 1008 37.06 79.43 49.65
CA SER A 1008 36.93 79.83 51.06
C SER A 1008 36.18 78.79 51.88
N MET A 1009 36.42 78.73 53.19
CA MET A 1009 35.71 77.81 54.09
C MET A 1009 34.19 78.01 54.11
N SER A 1010 33.71 79.23 53.81
CA SER A 1010 32.28 79.51 53.72
C SER A 1010 31.67 78.96 52.43
N GLU A 1011 32.34 79.13 51.29
CA GLU A 1011 31.89 78.60 49.99
C GLU A 1011 31.96 77.07 49.97
N TYR A 1012 33.02 76.51 50.56
CA TYR A 1012 33.14 75.07 50.78
C TYR A 1012 31.99 74.52 51.62
N GLY A 1013 31.64 75.20 52.72
CA GLY A 1013 30.54 74.81 53.60
C GLY A 1013 29.20 74.77 52.88
N GLU A 1014 28.89 75.79 52.08
CA GLU A 1014 27.63 75.85 51.33
C GLU A 1014 27.58 74.81 50.20
N ALA A 1015 28.63 74.69 49.40
CA ALA A 1015 28.68 73.72 48.30
C ALA A 1015 28.61 72.27 48.80
N MET A 1016 29.33 71.98 49.88
CA MET A 1016 29.30 70.66 50.51
C MET A 1016 27.91 70.35 51.08
N PHE A 1017 27.28 71.30 51.78
CA PHE A 1017 25.93 71.12 52.30
C PHE A 1017 24.89 70.82 51.21
N GLN A 1018 24.98 71.48 50.05
CA GLN A 1018 24.09 71.21 48.92
C GLN A 1018 24.31 69.79 48.34
N TYR A 1019 25.56 69.35 48.22
CA TYR A 1019 25.87 68.00 47.75
C TYR A 1019 25.47 66.92 48.75
N GLU A 1020 25.69 67.12 50.06
CA GLU A 1020 25.22 66.21 51.11
C GLU A 1020 23.70 66.07 51.10
N ARG A 1021 22.97 67.20 50.95
CA ARG A 1021 21.51 67.18 50.86
C ARG A 1021 21.03 66.42 49.61
N LYS A 1022 21.71 66.60 48.48
CA LYS A 1022 21.36 65.92 47.24
C LYS A 1022 21.70 64.42 47.29
N LEU A 1023 22.88 64.08 47.82
CA LEU A 1023 23.32 62.71 48.03
C LEU A 1023 22.36 61.94 48.93
N ASN A 1024 21.93 62.54 50.05
CA ASN A 1024 20.92 61.94 50.93
C ASN A 1024 19.62 61.58 50.19
N LYS A 1025 19.11 62.47 49.33
CA LYS A 1025 17.90 62.19 48.52
C LYS A 1025 18.13 61.08 47.50
N VAL A 1026 19.30 61.03 46.88
CA VAL A 1026 19.66 59.99 45.90
C VAL A 1026 19.78 58.63 46.59
N VAL A 1027 20.43 58.56 47.76
CA VAL A 1027 20.56 57.33 48.57
C VAL A 1027 19.19 56.82 49.00
N GLN A 1028 18.28 57.69 49.47
CA GLN A 1028 16.91 57.30 49.80
C GLN A 1028 16.16 56.72 48.58
N LYS A 1029 16.33 57.32 47.40
CA LYS A 1029 15.72 56.85 46.16
C LYS A 1029 16.28 55.50 45.71
N ILE A 1030 17.58 55.26 45.86
CA ILE A 1030 18.22 53.97 45.56
C ILE A 1030 17.60 52.87 46.42
N VAL A 1031 17.49 53.10 47.73
CA VAL A 1031 16.87 52.17 48.69
C VAL A 1031 15.41 51.87 48.31
N GLU A 1032 14.63 52.90 47.99
CA GLU A 1032 13.23 52.74 47.57
C GLU A 1032 13.12 51.90 46.29
N LEU A 1033 13.98 52.13 45.30
CA LEU A 1033 13.98 51.40 44.03
C LEU A 1033 14.42 49.93 44.21
N GLU A 1034 15.41 49.66 45.07
CA GLU A 1034 15.83 48.29 45.42
C GLU A 1034 14.70 47.52 46.12
N SER A 1035 14.00 48.17 47.05
CA SER A 1035 12.83 47.61 47.73
C SER A 1035 11.69 47.28 46.75
N LYS A 1036 11.28 48.26 45.91
CA LYS A 1036 10.23 48.07 44.90
C LYS A 1036 10.57 46.95 43.92
N LYS A 1037 11.84 46.85 43.52
CA LYS A 1037 12.33 45.78 42.64
C LYS A 1037 12.30 44.41 43.32
N ALA A 1038 12.71 44.30 44.58
CA ALA A 1038 12.71 43.05 45.34
C ALA A 1038 11.29 42.53 45.65
N ASN A 1039 10.31 43.43 45.73
CA ASN A 1039 8.92 43.11 46.02
C ASN A 1039 8.03 42.97 44.77
N LEU A 1040 8.55 43.22 43.55
CA LEU A 1040 7.77 43.20 42.30
C LEU A 1040 7.03 41.87 42.04
N LEU A 1041 7.57 40.75 42.52
CA LEU A 1041 7.00 39.40 42.36
C LEU A 1041 6.37 38.84 43.65
N LYS A 1042 6.37 39.61 44.75
CA LYS A 1042 5.81 39.20 46.03
C LYS A 1042 4.41 39.78 46.19
N PHE A 1043 3.40 38.93 45.99
CA PHE A 1043 1.99 39.26 46.23
C PHE A 1043 1.72 39.26 47.74
N GLY A 1044 1.87 40.42 48.39
CA GLY A 1044 1.64 40.61 49.83
C GLY A 1044 0.99 41.96 50.10
N HIS A 1045 0.31 42.08 51.24
CA HIS A 1045 -0.30 43.34 51.67
C HIS A 1045 0.76 44.42 51.95
N GLU A 1046 0.40 45.70 51.78
CA GLU A 1046 1.31 46.87 51.90
C GLU A 1046 2.14 46.86 53.20
N ASP A 1047 1.58 46.34 54.30
CA ASP A 1047 2.29 46.23 55.58
C ASP A 1047 3.45 45.21 55.56
N GLN A 1048 3.31 44.10 54.82
CA GLN A 1048 4.40 43.12 54.68
C GLN A 1048 5.50 43.65 53.77
N GLN A 1049 5.15 44.41 52.72
CA GLN A 1049 6.12 45.02 51.82
C GLN A 1049 6.96 46.09 52.54
N LEU A 1050 6.32 46.92 53.38
CA LEU A 1050 7.01 47.92 54.21
C LEU A 1050 7.92 47.27 55.27
N LYS A 1051 7.51 46.15 55.89
CA LYS A 1051 8.38 45.39 56.82
C LYS A 1051 9.61 44.82 56.13
N HIS A 1052 9.47 44.34 54.88
CA HIS A 1052 10.62 43.91 54.08
C HIS A 1052 11.54 45.08 53.70
N GLU A 1053 10.98 46.26 53.38
CA GLU A 1053 11.76 47.48 53.13
C GLU A 1053 12.59 47.87 54.37
N ALA A 1054 11.97 47.91 55.56
CA ALA A 1054 12.67 48.19 56.81
C ALA A 1054 13.80 47.19 57.10
N ALA A 1055 13.55 45.89 56.88
CA ALA A 1055 14.57 44.86 57.06
C ALA A 1055 15.77 45.02 56.10
N ARG A 1056 15.50 45.39 54.83
CA ARG A 1056 16.55 45.64 53.84
C ARG A 1056 17.35 46.91 54.15
N ILE A 1057 16.69 47.96 54.62
CA ILE A 1057 17.37 49.18 55.10
C ILE A 1057 18.31 48.86 56.25
N MET A 1058 17.86 48.05 57.22
CA MET A 1058 18.69 47.57 58.32
C MET A 1058 19.89 46.74 57.86
N GLU A 1059 19.74 45.97 56.79
CA GLU A 1059 20.85 45.23 56.18
C GLU A 1059 21.86 46.18 55.51
N LEU A 1060 21.40 47.18 54.75
CA LEU A 1060 22.26 48.19 54.14
C LEU A 1060 23.02 49.04 55.17
N ILE A 1061 22.39 49.33 56.31
CA ILE A 1061 23.05 49.97 57.46
C ILE A 1061 24.20 49.08 57.95
N LYS A 1062 23.97 47.79 58.16
CA LYS A 1062 25.00 46.84 58.62
C LYS A 1062 26.14 46.70 57.60
N GLU A 1063 25.83 46.63 56.31
CA GLU A 1063 26.85 46.56 55.25
C GLU A 1063 27.71 47.82 55.21
N THR A 1064 27.09 49.00 55.36
CA THR A 1064 27.76 50.30 55.36
C THR A 1064 28.63 50.47 56.60
N GLN A 1065 28.12 50.06 57.78
CA GLN A 1065 28.88 49.95 59.03
C GLN A 1065 30.09 49.04 58.88
N LYS A 1066 29.91 47.87 58.25
CA LYS A 1066 31.00 46.92 58.01
C LYS A 1066 32.10 47.51 57.11
N LYS A 1067 31.71 48.19 56.02
CA LYS A 1067 32.66 48.85 55.11
C LYS A 1067 33.45 49.97 55.81
N TYR A 1068 32.81 50.70 56.72
CA TYR A 1068 33.48 51.76 57.49
C TYR A 1068 34.35 51.23 58.63
N MET A 1069 33.77 50.43 59.53
CA MET A 1069 34.40 50.03 60.79
C MET A 1069 35.36 48.85 60.68
N GLU A 1070 35.08 47.87 59.80
CA GLU A 1070 35.94 46.68 59.65
C GLU A 1070 36.93 46.81 58.50
N LYS A 1071 36.50 47.37 57.37
CA LYS A 1071 37.33 47.41 56.15
C LYS A 1071 38.07 48.73 55.96
N GLY A 1072 37.61 49.82 56.57
CA GLY A 1072 38.18 51.16 56.36
C GLY A 1072 38.00 51.72 54.94
N ASP A 1073 37.14 51.09 54.13
CA ASP A 1073 36.94 51.43 52.71
C ASP A 1073 36.04 52.66 52.49
N LEU A 1074 35.60 53.31 53.57
CA LEU A 1074 34.63 54.41 53.54
C LEU A 1074 35.13 55.58 54.39
N GLU A 1075 35.05 56.80 53.85
CA GLU A 1075 35.40 58.02 54.57
C GLU A 1075 34.35 58.33 55.65
N THR A 1076 34.77 58.82 56.81
CA THR A 1076 33.90 59.11 57.97
C THR A 1076 32.68 59.96 57.61
N ARG A 1077 32.89 61.04 56.84
CA ARG A 1077 31.82 61.95 56.44
C ARG A 1077 30.80 61.29 55.49
N ILE A 1078 31.29 60.50 54.53
CA ILE A 1078 30.46 59.74 53.59
C ILE A 1078 29.65 58.66 54.33
N TYR A 1079 30.26 58.02 55.33
CA TYR A 1079 29.59 57.07 56.20
C TYR A 1079 28.46 57.73 57.00
N GLU A 1080 28.72 58.87 57.63
CA GLU A 1080 27.73 59.62 58.40
C GLU A 1080 26.54 60.07 57.55
N ASP A 1081 26.80 60.56 56.33
CA ASP A 1081 25.74 60.96 55.41
C ASP A 1081 24.88 59.78 54.95
N LYS A 1082 25.51 58.65 54.56
CA LYS A 1082 24.74 57.45 54.19
C LYS A 1082 23.90 56.93 55.36
N MET A 1083 24.47 56.94 56.56
CA MET A 1083 23.75 56.54 57.77
C MET A 1083 22.56 57.46 58.07
N LYS A 1084 22.74 58.78 57.95
CA LYS A 1084 21.66 59.75 58.12
C LYS A 1084 20.54 59.54 57.10
N GLY A 1085 20.89 59.26 55.84
CA GLY A 1085 19.93 58.91 54.78
C GLY A 1085 19.15 57.63 55.08
N PHE A 1086 19.83 56.56 55.51
CA PHE A 1086 19.19 55.30 55.87
C PHE A 1086 18.30 55.42 57.11
N THR A 1087 18.75 56.09 58.16
CA THR A 1087 17.95 56.29 59.38
C THR A 1087 16.71 57.14 59.11
N ALA A 1088 16.82 58.18 58.28
CA ALA A 1088 15.66 58.98 57.89
C ALA A 1088 14.62 58.16 57.11
N ARG A 1089 15.06 57.30 56.17
CA ARG A 1089 14.13 56.44 55.41
C ARG A 1089 13.54 55.32 56.28
N LEU A 1090 14.34 54.74 57.17
CA LEU A 1090 13.85 53.73 58.11
C LEU A 1090 12.77 54.32 59.01
N GLY A 1091 12.98 55.53 59.54
CA GLY A 1091 11.98 56.23 60.36
C GLY A 1091 10.67 56.48 59.60
N GLU A 1092 10.72 56.93 58.35
CA GLU A 1092 9.53 57.14 57.51
C GLU A 1092 8.77 55.82 57.25
N VAL A 1093 9.50 54.72 56.99
CA VAL A 1093 8.92 53.40 56.76
C VAL A 1093 8.30 52.84 58.04
N GLU A 1094 8.98 52.96 59.18
CA GLU A 1094 8.48 52.51 60.50
C GLU A 1094 7.25 53.31 60.94
N GLU A 1095 7.23 54.63 60.73
CA GLU A 1095 6.06 55.48 60.99
C GLU A 1095 4.85 55.01 60.16
N ARG A 1096 5.09 54.67 58.88
CA ARG A 1096 4.04 54.17 57.99
C ARG A 1096 3.56 52.78 58.39
N ILE A 1097 4.45 51.88 58.82
CA ILE A 1097 4.08 50.58 59.40
C ILE A 1097 3.21 50.78 60.64
N ALA A 1098 3.62 51.66 61.57
CA ALA A 1098 2.86 51.96 62.78
C ALA A 1098 1.48 52.57 62.48
N SER A 1099 1.39 53.44 61.48
CA SER A 1099 0.12 54.01 61.00
C SER A 1099 -0.83 52.95 60.43
N LEU A 1100 -0.31 51.97 59.67
CA LEU A 1100 -1.10 50.88 59.10
C LEU A 1100 -1.52 49.87 60.17
N GLU A 1101 -0.67 49.60 61.16
CA GLU A 1101 -1.00 48.78 62.33
C GLU A 1101 -2.06 49.46 63.20
N ALA A 1102 -1.98 50.78 63.40
CA ALA A 1102 -3.01 51.57 64.06
C ALA A 1102 -4.35 51.55 63.31
N ILE A 1103 -4.32 51.68 61.96
CA ILE A 1103 -5.51 51.56 61.11
C ILE A 1103 -6.12 50.15 61.21
N LYS A 1104 -5.30 49.09 61.23
CA LYS A 1104 -5.77 47.70 61.41
C LYS A 1104 -6.41 47.50 62.79
N ALA A 1105 -5.80 48.02 63.86
CA ALA A 1105 -6.34 47.97 65.22
C ALA A 1105 -7.69 48.71 65.34
N VAL A 1106 -7.85 49.86 64.67
CA VAL A 1106 -9.14 50.58 64.59
C VAL A 1106 -10.20 49.78 63.80
N ARG A 1107 -9.78 49.00 62.80
CA ARG A 1107 -10.67 48.17 61.95
C ARG A 1107 -11.16 46.91 62.66
N GLU A 1108 -10.43 46.39 63.64
CA GLU A 1108 -10.81 45.21 64.42
C GLU A 1108 -11.86 45.51 65.49
N ASN A 1109 -12.00 46.76 65.92
CA ASN A 1109 -12.93 47.15 66.99
C ASN A 1109 -14.34 47.56 66.52
N LYS A 1110 -14.73 47.25 65.27
CA LYS A 1110 -16.10 47.44 64.77
C LYS A 1110 -16.65 46.15 64.16
N GLY A 1111 -17.80 45.71 64.69
CA GLY A 1111 -18.53 44.53 64.25
C GLY A 1111 -18.96 44.59 62.78
N VAL A 1112 -19.41 43.45 62.28
CA VAL A 1112 -19.66 43.11 60.85
C VAL A 1112 -20.40 44.20 60.06
N PHE A 1113 -21.34 44.94 60.68
CA PHE A 1113 -22.08 46.02 60.05
C PHE A 1113 -21.24 47.26 59.70
N GLY A 1114 -20.19 47.56 60.48
CA GLY A 1114 -19.25 48.63 60.20
C GLY A 1114 -18.30 48.33 59.03
N LYS A 1115 -18.02 47.04 58.79
CA LYS A 1115 -17.20 46.58 57.65
C LYS A 1115 -17.99 46.64 56.33
N LEU A 1116 -19.31 46.44 56.37
CA LEU A 1116 -20.20 46.53 55.21
C LEU A 1116 -20.42 47.98 54.73
N MET A 1117 -20.58 48.93 55.66
CA MET A 1117 -20.79 50.35 55.31
C MET A 1117 -19.56 51.03 54.71
N ILE A 1118 -18.34 50.59 55.06
CA ILE A 1118 -17.09 51.11 54.49
C ILE A 1118 -16.85 50.55 53.08
N TRP A 1119 -17.28 49.31 52.81
CA TRP A 1119 -17.21 48.73 51.47
C TRP A 1119 -18.19 49.43 50.52
N LEU A 1120 -19.41 49.74 50.98
CA LEU A 1120 -20.41 50.50 50.20
C LEU A 1120 -20.02 51.97 49.95
N THR A 1121 -19.31 52.63 50.86
CA THR A 1121 -18.85 54.02 50.63
C THR A 1121 -17.66 54.11 49.69
N LYS A 1122 -16.86 53.04 49.54
CA LYS A 1122 -15.78 52.99 48.55
C LYS A 1122 -16.28 52.70 47.13
N ALA A 1123 -17.37 51.95 46.99
CA ALA A 1123 -17.97 51.62 45.69
C ALA A 1123 -18.76 52.79 45.05
N VAL A 1124 -19.10 53.84 45.80
CA VAL A 1124 -19.85 55.01 45.31
C VAL A 1124 -18.96 56.23 45.04
N GLY A 1125 -17.67 56.18 45.39
CA GLY A 1125 -16.74 57.32 45.26
C GLY A 1125 -15.85 57.33 44.00
N GLU A 1126 -15.86 56.27 43.18
CA GLU A 1126 -15.02 56.15 41.97
C GLU A 1126 -15.84 56.29 40.66
N GLU A 1127 -16.89 57.10 40.67
CA GLU A 1127 -17.58 57.56 39.44
C GLU A 1127 -17.30 59.03 39.07
N GLU A 1128 -16.44 59.75 39.82
CA GLU A 1128 -15.95 61.08 39.42
C GLU A 1128 -14.42 61.11 39.36
N LYS A 1129 -13.85 60.54 38.29
CA LYS A 1129 -12.67 61.02 37.52
C LYS A 1129 -12.19 59.96 36.53
N GLU A 1130 -12.86 59.90 35.38
CA GLU A 1130 -12.18 59.98 34.07
C GLU A 1130 -12.77 61.15 33.30
#